data_AF-A0A1M6K8X3-F1
#
_entry.id   AF-A0A1M6K8X3-F1
#
_cell.length_a   1.000
_cell.length_b   1.000
_cell.length_c   1.000
_cell.angle_alpha   90.00
_cell.angle_beta   90.00
_cell.angle_gamma   90.00
#
_symmetry.space_group_name_H-M   'P 1'
#
loop_
_entity.id
_entity.type
_entity.pdbx_description
1 polymer ?
#
loop_
_entity_poly.entity_id
_entity_poly.type
_entity_poly.pdbx_seq_one_letter_code
_entity_poly.pdbx_strand_id
1 'polypeptide(L)'
;MFSDNDRISLRQFTRLLVFDLFSVSGLIIPNIAAASSGRDGLLAIFIGTLLAFIYGYLILSLCKQAGGRYLNYCDDTFGRFVTFFVAIPYIVKLFLCLVFSAKIFGQVINQSLLADTDNRIIIIFLLMASAYAASKGMEVRARITEIIYFLVIIPVILFLVLGIRKVDPANLTPLFTESVNDIGLGSYLVLLTFSALEMMIFAAPMIHYRKSDIKKGKRLFNYAGRAIIITGILDVLMYIVTMGLLGGKETADKLWSAINIFQMVKLPGGLVQRQDALILSIWLLSIFTLTSALFYYLSYISGHILKLSNRNYLLIPLILLVFGVAVIPIDTDQFYYYFKKYMMYIGMPQSLIIPFLVAFTGKLKKIINKKAVINTLFAFVIAAGAMTLTGCSDMTEIEDRNFIQAVGIDSEGEDMIKVYYILPDLKALTKQGVENPKKLTLSFQDKDFSEIEEDYRFENNKRLDFSQLKAIILGDGISRSKEKMDAFLTYVENKYELGRNTPIFLAESKAGDIMDLNNEIEGGIGDYLAQLSRINLRSNGIEEIDVGDLVLARNEGNMNVIIPMLKSEEKKLRVSGLGIYSDRLVNFHATEKESDFIYFASGFGKNKILYLPGEDKSALPEYVIKVNRLTRTMEFHEKDGRPYLTMIVEGNATIQKGLEKKDGKAKNEDIEKIEDKCSAYVKENIAKTINTICFEKGLDYMNLYRMTGYRNRGLWLAYKEKQADFLKDLTINLEVDFHIQ
;
A
#
# COMPACT_ATOMS: atom_id res chain seq x y z
N MET A 1 -18.29 39.42 -15.43
CA MET A 1 -17.14 39.23 -16.35
C MET A 1 -15.89 39.24 -15.48
N PHE A 2 -15.40 38.07 -15.05
CA PHE A 2 -14.13 37.98 -14.33
C PHE A 2 -13.02 38.19 -15.36
N SER A 3 -12.20 39.23 -15.18
CA SER A 3 -11.08 39.52 -16.08
C SER A 3 -10.07 38.37 -16.04
N ASP A 4 -9.80 37.72 -17.17
CA ASP A 4 -8.67 36.80 -17.34
C ASP A 4 -7.36 37.57 -17.08
N ASN A 5 -6.85 37.53 -15.84
CA ASN A 5 -5.65 38.28 -15.45
C ASN A 5 -4.48 37.36 -15.09
N ASP A 6 -4.67 36.04 -15.24
CA ASP A 6 -3.67 34.99 -14.97
C ASP A 6 -3.10 35.08 -13.54
N ARG A 7 -3.88 35.63 -12.58
CA ARG A 7 -3.46 35.79 -11.18
C ARG A 7 -4.09 34.79 -10.23
N ILE A 8 -3.30 34.30 -9.29
CA ILE A 8 -3.73 33.34 -8.26
C ILE A 8 -3.51 33.85 -6.84
N SER A 9 -4.32 33.39 -5.90
CA SER A 9 -4.13 33.69 -4.47
C SER A 9 -3.02 32.82 -3.85
N LEU A 10 -2.48 33.25 -2.70
CA LEU A 10 -1.48 32.46 -1.94
C LEU A 10 -2.02 31.09 -1.48
N ARG A 11 -3.31 31.01 -1.19
CA ARG A 11 -3.99 29.76 -0.83
C ARG A 11 -4.05 28.81 -2.03
N GLN A 12 -4.40 29.31 -3.21
CA GLN A 12 -4.40 28.54 -4.46
C GLN A 12 -2.99 28.07 -4.83
N PHE A 13 -1.99 28.94 -4.68
CA PHE A 13 -0.58 28.58 -4.88
C PHE A 13 -0.15 27.41 -3.97
N THR A 14 -0.51 27.45 -2.69
CA THR A 14 -0.17 26.37 -1.74
C THR A 14 -0.75 25.03 -2.18
N ARG A 15 -2.01 25.01 -2.63
CA ARG A 15 -2.68 23.77 -3.03
C ARG A 15 -2.18 23.20 -4.35
N LEU A 16 -1.88 24.07 -5.31
CA LEU A 16 -1.17 23.68 -6.52
C LEU A 16 0.15 23.01 -6.15
N LEU A 17 0.94 23.65 -5.29
CA LEU A 17 2.22 23.10 -4.87
C LEU A 17 2.06 21.76 -4.13
N VAL A 18 1.05 21.60 -3.28
CA VAL A 18 0.80 20.30 -2.60
C VAL A 18 0.59 19.18 -3.62
N PHE A 19 -0.21 19.38 -4.67
CA PHE A 19 -0.38 18.35 -5.71
C PHE A 19 0.85 18.20 -6.61
N ASP A 20 1.48 19.31 -7.00
CA ASP A 20 2.70 19.25 -7.81
C ASP A 20 3.80 18.42 -7.12
N LEU A 21 3.80 18.36 -5.78
CA LEU A 21 4.73 17.54 -5.00
C LEU A 21 4.16 16.14 -4.67
N PHE A 22 2.95 16.07 -4.09
CA PHE A 22 2.39 14.83 -3.55
C PHE A 22 1.94 13.82 -4.61
N SER A 23 1.58 14.26 -5.81
CA SER A 23 0.93 13.41 -6.82
C SER A 23 1.74 12.18 -7.18
N VAL A 24 3.01 12.31 -7.54
CA VAL A 24 3.83 11.12 -7.84
C VAL A 24 4.58 10.64 -6.60
N SER A 25 4.92 11.55 -5.68
CA SER A 25 5.67 11.20 -4.47
C SER A 25 4.89 10.21 -3.60
N GLY A 26 3.57 10.36 -3.48
CA GLY A 26 2.73 9.49 -2.66
C GLY A 26 2.78 8.02 -3.08
N LEU A 27 2.97 7.72 -4.38
CA LEU A 27 3.11 6.33 -4.84
C LEU A 27 4.50 5.76 -4.61
N ILE A 28 5.53 6.59 -4.83
CA ILE A 28 6.87 6.06 -5.05
C ILE A 28 7.79 6.26 -3.84
N ILE A 29 7.49 7.21 -2.95
CA ILE A 29 8.28 7.42 -1.74
C ILE A 29 8.29 6.17 -0.84
N PRO A 30 7.18 5.45 -0.60
CA PRO A 30 7.23 4.24 0.20
C PRO A 30 8.28 3.25 -0.32
N ASN A 31 8.26 2.99 -1.63
CA ASN A 31 9.24 2.16 -2.30
C ASN A 31 10.67 2.70 -2.19
N ILE A 32 10.90 3.96 -2.55
CA ILE A 32 12.23 4.58 -2.48
C ILE A 32 12.81 4.48 -1.07
N ALA A 33 12.03 4.82 -0.06
CA ALA A 33 12.49 4.89 1.32
C ALA A 33 12.75 3.50 1.90
N ALA A 34 11.92 2.50 1.58
CA ALA A 34 12.15 1.12 2.01
C ALA A 34 13.33 0.46 1.27
N ALA A 35 13.43 0.63 -0.05
CA ALA A 35 14.48 0.04 -0.87
C ALA A 35 15.87 0.62 -0.57
N SER A 36 15.93 1.88 -0.14
CA SER A 36 17.21 2.54 0.18
C SER A 36 17.54 2.55 1.67
N SER A 37 16.56 2.56 2.56
CA SER A 37 16.79 2.77 3.99
C SER A 37 15.97 1.83 4.87
N GLY A 38 15.43 0.74 4.34
CA GLY A 38 14.76 -0.31 5.11
C GLY A 38 13.72 0.25 6.07
N ARG A 39 13.85 -0.08 7.36
CA ARG A 39 13.00 0.42 8.46
C ARG A 39 13.27 1.89 8.83
N ASP A 40 14.44 2.40 8.48
CA ASP A 40 14.87 3.79 8.65
C ASP A 40 14.40 4.73 7.53
N GLY A 41 13.54 4.25 6.64
CA GLY A 41 12.92 5.06 5.59
C GLY A 41 12.19 6.30 6.12
N LEU A 42 11.63 6.26 7.34
CA LEU A 42 11.06 7.44 8.00
C LEU A 42 12.08 8.57 8.16
N LEU A 43 13.31 8.23 8.57
CA LEU A 43 14.37 9.20 8.76
C LEU A 43 14.83 9.76 7.41
N ALA A 44 14.90 8.91 6.38
CA ALA A 44 15.19 9.33 5.01
C ALA A 44 14.14 10.32 4.48
N ILE A 45 12.85 10.06 4.72
CA ILE A 45 11.76 10.97 4.32
C ILE A 45 11.85 12.30 5.07
N PHE A 46 12.12 12.25 6.39
CA PHE A 46 12.26 13.44 7.21
C PHE A 46 13.42 14.34 6.74
N ILE A 47 14.61 13.75 6.55
CA ILE A 47 15.80 14.47 6.08
C ILE A 47 15.58 14.96 4.64
N GLY A 48 15.02 14.14 3.75
CA GLY A 48 14.68 14.55 2.39
C GLY A 48 13.71 15.73 2.34
N THR A 49 12.69 15.73 3.21
CA THR A 49 11.75 16.86 3.36
C THR A 49 12.47 18.10 3.91
N LEU A 50 13.38 17.96 4.88
CA LEU A 50 14.19 19.07 5.38
C LEU A 50 15.09 19.67 4.28
N LEU A 51 15.70 18.82 3.45
CA LEU A 51 16.45 19.26 2.27
C LEU A 51 15.53 19.97 1.26
N ALA A 52 14.28 19.54 1.12
CA ALA A 52 13.29 20.20 0.26
C ALA A 52 12.94 21.61 0.76
N PHE A 53 12.92 21.86 2.08
CA PHE A 53 12.81 23.23 2.61
C PHE A 53 13.99 24.11 2.22
N ILE A 54 15.21 23.59 2.35
CA ILE A 54 16.43 24.31 1.95
C ILE A 54 16.36 24.61 0.46
N TYR A 55 16.01 23.62 -0.36
CA TYR A 55 15.86 23.75 -1.80
C TYR A 55 14.80 24.81 -2.17
N GLY A 56 13.59 24.71 -1.63
CA GLY A 56 12.52 25.69 -1.85
C GLY A 56 12.91 27.10 -1.39
N TYR A 57 13.63 27.21 -0.27
CA TYR A 57 14.16 28.49 0.20
C TYR A 57 15.17 29.10 -0.77
N LEU A 58 16.09 28.28 -1.30
CA LEU A 58 17.06 28.73 -2.31
C LEU A 58 16.36 29.20 -3.57
N ILE A 59 15.41 28.43 -4.11
CA ILE A 59 14.67 28.78 -5.33
C ILE A 59 13.92 30.10 -5.18
N LEU A 60 13.18 30.30 -4.08
CA LEU A 60 12.46 31.55 -3.83
C LEU A 60 13.40 32.74 -3.61
N SER A 61 14.54 32.52 -2.94
CA SER A 61 15.54 33.55 -2.74
C SER A 61 16.15 34.01 -4.06
N LEU A 62 16.43 33.08 -4.97
CA LEU A 62 16.93 33.36 -6.31
C LEU A 62 15.87 34.05 -7.18
N CYS A 63 14.61 33.61 -7.09
CA CYS A 63 13.47 34.28 -7.73
C CYS A 63 13.32 35.74 -7.27
N LYS A 64 13.48 36.01 -5.97
CA LYS A 64 13.44 37.36 -5.41
C LYS A 64 14.58 38.24 -5.94
N GLN A 65 15.79 37.67 -6.09
CA GLN A 65 16.93 38.40 -6.67
C GLN A 65 16.67 38.76 -8.14
N ALA A 66 16.01 37.88 -8.90
CA ALA A 66 15.58 38.13 -10.27
C ALA A 66 14.34 39.05 -10.40
N GLY A 67 13.94 39.76 -9.33
CA GLY A 67 12.80 40.67 -9.34
C GLY A 67 11.44 39.99 -9.53
N GLY A 68 11.36 38.66 -9.33
CA GLY A 68 10.14 37.88 -9.48
C GLY A 68 9.73 37.55 -10.92
N ARG A 69 10.56 37.90 -11.93
CA ARG A 69 10.34 37.57 -13.36
C ARG A 69 11.61 36.98 -13.96
N TYR A 70 11.87 35.71 -13.65
CA TYR A 70 13.15 35.05 -13.92
C TYR A 70 13.59 35.08 -15.39
N LEU A 71 12.72 34.66 -16.33
CA LEU A 71 13.08 34.64 -17.76
C LEU A 71 13.33 36.06 -18.32
N ASN A 72 12.52 37.05 -17.91
CA ASN A 72 12.71 38.44 -18.32
C ASN A 72 14.02 39.00 -17.73
N TYR A 73 14.32 38.68 -16.47
CA TYR A 73 15.58 39.04 -15.85
C TYR A 73 16.78 38.46 -16.61
N CYS A 74 16.68 37.21 -17.08
CA CYS A 74 17.72 36.62 -17.93
C CYS A 74 17.87 37.36 -19.26
N ASP A 75 16.75 37.74 -19.91
CA ASP A 75 16.78 38.53 -21.15
C ASP A 75 17.43 39.89 -20.96
N ASP A 76 17.02 40.61 -19.92
CA ASP A 76 17.53 41.94 -19.59
C ASP A 76 19.01 41.89 -19.17
N THR A 77 19.40 40.84 -18.44
CA THR A 77 20.75 40.71 -17.86
C THR A 77 21.75 40.11 -18.84
N PHE A 78 21.43 39.04 -19.58
CA PHE A 78 22.42 38.33 -20.42
C PHE A 78 22.18 38.56 -21.92
N GLY A 79 20.95 38.91 -22.29
CA GLY A 79 20.50 38.95 -23.67
C GLY A 79 19.87 37.62 -24.09
N ARG A 80 18.90 37.72 -25.00
CA ARG A 80 18.03 36.61 -25.42
C ARG A 80 18.72 35.33 -25.86
N PHE A 81 19.86 35.45 -26.55
CA PHE A 81 20.61 34.27 -27.01
C PHE A 81 21.08 33.41 -25.83
N VAL A 82 21.54 34.03 -24.73
CA VAL A 82 21.95 33.30 -23.53
C VAL A 82 20.72 32.76 -22.79
N THR A 83 19.64 33.53 -22.71
CA THR A 83 18.37 33.07 -22.09
C THR A 83 17.82 31.82 -22.76
N PHE A 84 17.95 31.70 -24.09
CA PHE A 84 17.58 30.50 -24.84
C PHE A 84 18.29 29.25 -24.29
N PHE A 85 19.61 29.30 -24.11
CA PHE A 85 20.38 28.17 -23.56
C PHE A 85 20.11 27.93 -22.07
N VAL A 86 19.85 28.99 -21.30
CA VAL A 86 19.43 28.85 -19.89
C VAL A 86 18.08 28.13 -19.79
N ALA A 87 17.16 28.36 -20.73
CA ALA A 87 15.83 27.77 -20.74
C ALA A 87 15.80 26.30 -21.18
N ILE A 88 16.70 25.85 -22.06
CA ILE A 88 16.72 24.48 -22.59
C ILE A 88 16.75 23.40 -21.49
N PRO A 89 17.63 23.46 -20.48
CA PRO A 89 17.66 22.46 -19.41
C PRO A 89 16.31 22.32 -18.68
N TYR A 90 15.62 23.44 -18.42
CA TYR A 90 14.27 23.41 -17.84
C TYR A 90 13.25 22.76 -18.79
N ILE A 91 13.30 23.08 -20.08
CA ILE A 91 12.42 22.49 -21.11
C ILE A 91 12.63 20.98 -21.16
N VAL A 92 13.87 20.51 -21.24
CA VAL A 92 14.21 19.08 -21.30
C VAL A 92 13.72 18.36 -20.04
N LYS A 93 14.01 18.92 -18.87
CA LYS A 93 13.56 18.32 -17.60
C LYS A 93 12.05 18.23 -17.51
N LEU A 94 11.34 19.33 -17.77
CA LEU A 94 9.88 19.37 -17.70
C LEU A 94 9.24 18.44 -18.73
N PHE A 95 9.83 18.32 -19.92
CA PHE A 95 9.42 17.34 -20.93
C PHE A 95 9.58 15.91 -20.42
N LEU A 96 10.73 15.54 -19.85
CA LEU A 96 10.96 14.21 -19.30
C LEU A 96 10.04 13.91 -18.11
N CYS A 97 9.82 14.87 -17.21
CA CYS A 97 8.84 14.75 -16.12
C CYS A 97 7.41 14.57 -16.65
N LEU A 98 7.07 15.23 -17.76
CA LEU A 98 5.75 15.11 -18.40
C LEU A 98 5.54 13.73 -19.02
N VAL A 99 6.55 13.20 -19.73
CA VAL A 99 6.56 11.82 -20.23
C VAL A 99 6.44 10.82 -19.08
N PHE A 100 7.23 11.01 -18.02
CA PHE A 100 7.20 10.16 -16.84
C PHE A 100 5.83 10.16 -16.15
N SER A 101 5.24 11.34 -15.91
CA SER A 101 3.91 11.49 -15.34
C SER A 101 2.83 10.79 -16.18
N ALA A 102 2.90 10.92 -17.50
CA ALA A 102 1.96 10.28 -18.42
C ALA A 102 2.11 8.74 -18.43
N LYS A 103 3.35 8.23 -18.46
CA LYS A 103 3.63 6.78 -18.45
C LYS A 103 3.20 6.14 -17.12
N ILE A 104 3.47 6.77 -15.99
CA ILE A 104 3.00 6.32 -14.67
C ILE A 104 1.48 6.25 -14.63
N PHE A 105 0.80 7.31 -15.05
CA PHE A 105 -0.65 7.35 -15.03
C PHE A 105 -1.27 6.22 -15.84
N GLY A 106 -0.78 6.05 -17.08
CA GLY A 106 -1.25 5.00 -17.97
C GLY A 106 -1.04 3.61 -17.39
N GLN A 107 0.15 3.35 -16.85
CA GLN A 107 0.49 2.08 -16.23
C GLN A 107 -0.36 1.79 -14.98
N VAL A 108 -0.53 2.76 -14.08
CA VAL A 108 -1.33 2.58 -12.87
C VAL A 108 -2.79 2.29 -13.21
N ILE A 109 -3.36 2.99 -14.20
CA ILE A 109 -4.73 2.71 -14.64
C ILE A 109 -4.82 1.33 -15.28
N ASN A 110 -3.91 0.99 -16.19
CA ASN A 110 -3.92 -0.31 -16.85
C ASN A 110 -3.76 -1.44 -15.82
N GLN A 111 -2.79 -1.35 -14.90
CA GLN A 111 -2.52 -2.41 -13.92
C GLN A 111 -3.55 -2.50 -12.78
N SER A 112 -4.36 -1.48 -12.52
CA SER A 112 -5.23 -1.47 -11.33
C SER A 112 -6.72 -1.25 -11.62
N LEU A 113 -7.07 -0.64 -12.75
CA LEU A 113 -8.45 -0.26 -13.08
C LEU A 113 -8.94 -0.88 -14.39
N LEU A 114 -8.12 -0.81 -15.45
CA LEU A 114 -8.49 -1.09 -16.83
C LEU A 114 -7.41 -1.93 -17.55
N ALA A 115 -7.17 -3.17 -17.10
CA ALA A 115 -6.09 -4.00 -17.64
C ALA A 115 -6.23 -4.36 -19.12
N ASP A 116 -7.46 -4.50 -19.60
CA ASP A 116 -7.72 -4.83 -21.01
C ASP A 116 -7.69 -3.60 -21.93
N THR A 117 -7.63 -2.37 -21.38
CA THR A 117 -7.58 -1.15 -22.19
C THR A 117 -6.15 -0.85 -22.62
N ASP A 118 -5.92 -0.60 -23.91
CA ASP A 118 -4.61 -0.18 -24.39
C ASP A 118 -4.14 1.08 -23.65
N ASN A 119 -2.98 0.96 -23.02
CA ASN A 119 -2.30 2.02 -22.29
C ASN A 119 -2.18 3.32 -23.11
N ARG A 120 -2.02 3.21 -24.43
CA ARG A 120 -1.95 4.36 -25.36
C ARG A 120 -3.20 5.21 -25.29
N ILE A 121 -4.38 4.59 -25.23
CA ILE A 121 -5.67 5.28 -25.17
C ILE A 121 -5.75 6.07 -23.86
N ILE A 122 -5.38 5.43 -22.75
CA ILE A 122 -5.37 6.08 -21.44
C ILE A 122 -4.44 7.30 -21.43
N ILE A 123 -3.22 7.15 -21.97
CA ILE A 123 -2.23 8.22 -22.04
C ILE A 123 -2.73 9.38 -22.91
N ILE A 124 -3.25 9.13 -24.12
CA ILE A 124 -3.67 10.23 -25.00
C ILE A 124 -4.84 11.02 -24.41
N PHE A 125 -5.81 10.36 -23.75
CA PHE A 125 -6.91 11.04 -23.07
C PHE A 125 -6.40 11.91 -21.92
N LEU A 126 -5.47 11.42 -21.10
CA LEU A 126 -4.83 12.23 -20.06
C LEU A 126 -4.14 13.46 -20.67
N LEU A 127 -3.35 13.27 -21.73
CA LEU A 127 -2.59 14.37 -22.35
C LEU A 127 -3.53 15.43 -22.94
N MET A 128 -4.58 15.02 -23.65
CA MET A 128 -5.58 15.94 -24.19
C MET A 128 -6.29 16.74 -23.09
N ALA A 129 -6.77 16.06 -22.04
CA ALA A 129 -7.45 16.72 -20.93
C ALA A 129 -6.50 17.69 -20.20
N SER A 130 -5.27 17.26 -19.93
CA SER A 130 -4.27 18.05 -19.20
C SER A 130 -3.81 19.28 -19.99
N ALA A 131 -3.61 19.12 -21.29
CA ALA A 131 -3.28 20.20 -22.20
C ALA A 131 -4.44 21.19 -22.38
N TYR A 132 -5.68 20.71 -22.45
CA TYR A 132 -6.86 21.57 -22.46
C TYR A 132 -6.93 22.42 -21.18
N ALA A 133 -6.76 21.81 -20.01
CA ALA A 133 -6.70 22.55 -18.74
C ALA A 133 -5.54 23.57 -18.72
N ALA A 134 -4.38 23.20 -19.27
CA ALA A 134 -3.24 24.12 -19.38
C ALA A 134 -3.51 25.31 -20.32
N SER A 135 -4.28 25.10 -21.39
CA SER A 135 -4.61 26.14 -22.38
C SER A 135 -5.43 27.30 -21.80
N LYS A 136 -6.17 27.06 -20.71
CA LYS A 136 -7.06 28.03 -20.05
C LYS A 136 -6.35 28.98 -19.08
N GLY A 137 -5.05 28.81 -18.88
CA GLY A 137 -4.26 29.71 -18.03
C GLY A 137 -4.14 29.28 -16.57
N MET A 138 -3.35 30.02 -15.81
CA MET A 138 -2.99 29.67 -14.42
C MET A 138 -4.17 29.83 -13.46
N GLU A 139 -5.03 30.83 -13.72
CA GLU A 139 -6.22 31.11 -12.92
C GLU A 139 -7.22 29.96 -12.95
N VAL A 140 -7.50 29.42 -14.15
CA VAL A 140 -8.43 28.28 -14.31
C VAL A 140 -7.83 27.02 -13.69
N ARG A 141 -6.53 26.76 -13.90
CA ARG A 141 -5.83 25.64 -13.25
C ARG A 141 -5.94 25.71 -11.72
N ALA A 142 -5.69 26.88 -11.14
CA ALA A 142 -5.81 27.09 -9.70
C ALA A 142 -7.21 26.81 -9.16
N ARG A 143 -8.27 27.21 -9.89
CA ARG A 143 -9.67 26.95 -9.51
C ARG A 143 -10.01 25.47 -9.58
N ILE A 144 -9.60 24.78 -10.65
CA ILE A 144 -9.79 23.33 -10.80
C ILE A 144 -9.07 22.59 -9.67
N THR A 145 -7.81 22.90 -9.43
CA THR A 145 -7.04 22.31 -8.33
C THR A 145 -7.65 22.61 -6.97
N GLU A 146 -8.22 23.78 -6.73
CA GLU A 146 -8.90 24.10 -5.47
C GLU A 146 -10.13 23.21 -5.20
N ILE A 147 -10.87 22.81 -6.24
CA ILE A 147 -11.98 21.85 -6.14
C ILE A 147 -11.44 20.44 -5.91
N ILE A 148 -10.49 20.01 -6.75
CA ILE A 148 -9.89 18.66 -6.68
C ILE A 148 -9.16 18.46 -5.34
N TYR A 149 -8.61 19.52 -4.73
CA TYR A 149 -7.86 19.46 -3.48
C TYR A 149 -8.60 18.72 -2.37
N PHE A 150 -9.83 19.13 -2.07
CA PHE A 150 -10.61 18.49 -1.02
C PHE A 150 -11.11 17.11 -1.44
N LEU A 151 -11.43 16.96 -2.73
CA LEU A 151 -11.88 15.70 -3.30
C LEU A 151 -10.81 14.60 -3.17
N VAL A 152 -9.52 14.93 -3.28
CA VAL A 152 -8.42 13.96 -3.15
C VAL A 152 -7.93 13.84 -1.72
N ILE A 153 -7.62 14.95 -1.05
CA ILE A 153 -6.94 14.92 0.24
C ILE A 153 -7.81 14.31 1.34
N ILE A 154 -9.13 14.56 1.33
CA ILE A 154 -10.03 14.01 2.36
C ILE A 154 -10.10 12.47 2.29
N PRO A 155 -10.41 11.85 1.14
CA PRO A 155 -10.40 10.39 1.02
C PRO A 155 -9.04 9.77 1.32
N VAL A 156 -7.94 10.38 0.87
CA VAL A 156 -6.58 9.89 1.15
C VAL A 156 -6.28 9.89 2.65
N ILE A 157 -6.56 10.99 3.35
CA ILE A 157 -6.34 11.06 4.80
C ILE A 157 -7.24 10.05 5.53
N LEU A 158 -8.52 9.97 5.17
CA LEU A 158 -9.44 9.00 5.75
C LEU A 158 -8.91 7.58 5.58
N PHE A 159 -8.44 7.25 4.37
CA PHE A 159 -7.90 5.95 4.05
C PHE A 159 -6.65 5.62 4.86
N LEU A 160 -5.71 6.57 4.96
CA LEU A 160 -4.49 6.42 5.75
C LEU A 160 -4.80 6.25 7.25
N VAL A 161 -5.76 7.00 7.79
CA VAL A 161 -6.18 6.86 9.20
C VAL A 161 -6.81 5.49 9.47
N LEU A 162 -7.58 4.94 8.52
CA LEU A 162 -8.11 3.58 8.63
C LEU A 162 -6.98 2.54 8.50
N GLY A 163 -6.03 2.77 7.60
CA GLY A 163 -4.87 1.90 7.40
C GLY A 163 -3.97 1.81 8.62
N ILE A 164 -3.75 2.92 9.35
CA ILE A 164 -2.95 2.95 10.59
C ILE A 164 -3.44 1.94 11.63
N ARG A 165 -4.75 1.64 11.67
CA ARG A 165 -5.30 0.67 12.63
C ARG A 165 -4.87 -0.78 12.34
N LYS A 166 -4.43 -1.07 11.11
CA LYS A 166 -3.95 -2.38 10.66
C LYS A 166 -2.43 -2.48 10.60
N VAL A 167 -1.71 -1.42 10.95
CA VAL A 167 -0.24 -1.40 10.89
C VAL A 167 0.34 -2.33 11.95
N ASP A 168 1.19 -3.26 11.52
CA ASP A 168 2.02 -4.06 12.43
C ASP A 168 3.28 -3.25 12.80
N PRO A 169 3.45 -2.82 14.08
CA PRO A 169 4.61 -2.06 14.50
C PRO A 169 5.94 -2.80 14.29
N ALA A 170 5.94 -4.13 14.25
CA ALA A 170 7.15 -4.93 14.02
C ALA A 170 7.76 -4.70 12.63
N ASN A 171 6.96 -4.26 11.65
CA ASN A 171 7.45 -3.94 10.31
C ASN A 171 8.19 -2.59 10.26
N LEU A 172 7.91 -1.69 11.20
CA LEU A 172 8.49 -0.35 11.27
C LEU A 172 9.66 -0.24 12.25
N THR A 173 9.89 -1.27 13.07
CA THR A 173 10.81 -1.22 14.22
C THR A 173 11.75 -2.43 14.24
N PRO A 174 12.93 -2.34 14.87
CA PRO A 174 13.47 -1.15 15.52
C PRO A 174 13.99 -0.13 14.50
N LEU A 175 14.07 1.12 14.94
CA LEU A 175 14.74 2.19 14.19
C LEU A 175 16.26 2.15 14.43
N PHE A 176 16.98 2.82 13.55
CA PHE A 176 18.44 2.94 13.46
C PHE A 176 19.11 1.58 13.28
N THR A 177 18.67 0.83 12.28
CA THR A 177 19.26 -0.46 11.86
C THR A 177 20.11 -0.33 10.60
N GLU A 178 19.83 0.66 9.76
CA GLU A 178 20.50 0.86 8.49
C GLU A 178 21.72 1.78 8.60
N SER A 179 22.60 1.71 7.59
CA SER A 179 23.81 2.53 7.58
C SER A 179 23.49 4.01 7.29
N VAL A 180 24.33 4.91 7.80
CA VAL A 180 24.19 6.36 7.56
C VAL A 180 24.26 6.70 6.06
N ASN A 181 25.02 5.93 5.28
CA ASN A 181 25.14 6.12 3.84
C ASN A 181 23.83 5.78 3.12
N ASP A 182 23.17 4.70 3.53
CA ASP A 182 21.90 4.23 2.97
C ASP A 182 20.78 5.22 3.28
N ILE A 183 20.74 5.73 4.51
CA ILE A 183 19.83 6.81 4.93
C ILE A 183 20.10 8.10 4.14
N GLY A 184 21.37 8.45 3.93
CA GLY A 184 21.77 9.62 3.14
C GLY A 184 21.35 9.51 1.67
N LEU A 185 21.56 8.35 1.05
CA LEU A 185 21.12 8.07 -0.31
C LEU A 185 19.59 8.13 -0.42
N GLY A 186 18.88 7.47 0.50
CA GLY A 186 17.42 7.52 0.57
C GLY A 186 16.88 8.94 0.71
N SER A 187 17.49 9.74 1.58
CA SER A 187 17.14 11.16 1.77
C SER A 187 17.30 11.97 0.48
N TYR A 188 18.37 11.72 -0.27
CA TYR A 188 18.60 12.38 -1.55
C TYR A 188 17.58 11.93 -2.60
N LEU A 189 17.24 10.64 -2.65
CA LEU A 189 16.21 10.12 -3.56
C LEU A 189 14.82 10.70 -3.25
N VAL A 190 14.47 10.85 -1.97
CA VAL A 190 13.24 11.56 -1.55
C VAL A 190 13.29 13.01 -2.03
N LEU A 191 14.42 13.72 -1.88
CA LEU A 191 14.55 15.09 -2.38
C LEU A 191 14.27 15.21 -3.89
N LEU A 192 14.57 14.18 -4.70
CA LEU A 192 14.30 14.20 -6.15
C LEU A 192 12.80 14.32 -6.47
N THR A 193 11.91 13.79 -5.62
CA THR A 193 10.45 13.90 -5.82
C THR A 193 9.96 15.32 -5.56
N PHE A 194 10.64 16.08 -4.71
CA PHE A 194 10.38 17.51 -4.48
C PHE A 194 10.94 18.43 -5.59
N SER A 195 11.45 17.87 -6.69
CA SER A 195 12.03 18.64 -7.79
C SER A 195 11.05 19.61 -8.46
N ALA A 196 9.73 19.40 -8.34
CA ALA A 196 8.68 20.30 -8.82
C ALA A 196 8.70 21.68 -8.12
N LEU A 197 9.35 21.83 -6.96
CA LEU A 197 9.59 23.13 -6.31
C LEU A 197 10.31 24.13 -7.24
N GLU A 198 11.04 23.64 -8.25
CA GLU A 198 11.64 24.47 -9.29
C GLU A 198 10.60 25.35 -10.02
N MET A 199 9.40 24.83 -10.26
CA MET A 199 8.34 25.53 -11.01
C MET A 199 7.94 26.85 -10.35
N MET A 200 8.19 27.00 -9.05
CA MET A 200 7.91 28.23 -8.32
C MET A 200 8.66 29.44 -8.89
N ILE A 201 9.84 29.25 -9.49
CA ILE A 201 10.60 30.34 -10.12
C ILE A 201 9.83 30.97 -11.29
N PHE A 202 8.99 30.18 -11.95
CA PHE A 202 8.15 30.59 -13.08
C PHE A 202 6.72 30.96 -12.65
N ALA A 203 6.24 30.44 -11.52
CA ALA A 203 4.92 30.74 -10.97
C ALA A 203 4.85 32.11 -10.28
N ALA A 204 5.98 32.62 -9.76
CA ALA A 204 6.04 33.85 -8.98
C ALA A 204 5.39 35.10 -9.63
N PRO A 205 5.53 35.38 -10.94
CA PRO A 205 4.86 36.51 -11.60
C PRO A 205 3.33 36.43 -11.59
N MET A 206 2.77 35.23 -11.43
CA MET A 206 1.34 34.92 -11.57
C MET A 206 0.62 34.97 -10.22
N ILE A 207 1.33 35.15 -9.11
CA ILE A 207 0.69 35.21 -7.79
C ILE A 207 0.28 36.66 -7.50
N HIS A 208 -0.98 36.86 -7.14
CA HIS A 208 -1.50 38.18 -6.78
C HIS A 208 -0.88 38.65 -5.45
N TYR A 209 -0.13 39.74 -5.49
CA TYR A 209 0.49 40.36 -4.31
C TYR A 209 0.20 41.85 -4.19
N ARG A 210 0.26 42.36 -2.96
CA ARG A 210 0.42 43.79 -2.68
C ARG A 210 1.91 44.14 -2.83
N LYS A 211 2.27 45.25 -3.49
CA LYS A 211 3.68 45.68 -3.70
C LYS A 211 4.55 45.71 -2.43
N SER A 212 3.95 45.86 -1.24
CA SER A 212 4.63 45.81 0.07
C SER A 212 5.10 44.40 0.49
N ASP A 213 4.51 43.34 -0.05
CA ASP A 213 4.86 41.95 0.28
C ASP A 213 6.16 41.49 -0.41
N ILE A 214 6.53 42.11 -1.54
CA ILE A 214 7.76 41.83 -2.31
C ILE A 214 9.02 42.18 -1.50
N LYS A 215 9.01 43.30 -0.76
CA LYS A 215 10.15 43.69 0.08
C LYS A 215 10.39 42.69 1.22
N LYS A 216 9.31 42.15 1.82
CA LYS A 216 9.42 41.24 2.98
C LYS A 216 9.63 39.78 2.59
N GLY A 217 9.07 39.25 1.50
CA GLY A 217 9.25 37.87 1.00
C GLY A 217 8.74 36.73 1.91
N LYS A 218 8.72 36.95 3.23
CA LYS A 218 8.37 35.99 4.28
C LYS A 218 7.03 35.28 4.08
N ARG A 219 6.01 35.96 3.53
CA ARG A 219 4.70 35.34 3.30
C ARG A 219 4.77 34.22 2.27
N LEU A 220 5.40 34.44 1.11
CA LEU A 220 5.52 33.41 0.08
C LEU A 220 6.30 32.18 0.58
N PHE A 221 7.41 32.40 1.30
CA PHE A 221 8.14 31.32 1.96
C PHE A 221 7.26 30.52 2.91
N ASN A 222 6.43 31.18 3.73
CA ASN A 222 5.55 30.50 4.67
C ASN A 222 4.51 29.64 3.95
N TYR A 223 3.95 30.08 2.82
CA TYR A 223 2.98 29.30 2.05
C TYR A 223 3.63 28.14 1.30
N ALA A 224 4.81 28.33 0.71
CA ALA A 224 5.58 27.23 0.11
C ALA A 224 5.99 26.20 1.18
N GLY A 225 6.48 26.67 2.33
CA GLY A 225 6.81 25.82 3.47
C GLY A 225 5.61 25.03 3.99
N ARG A 226 4.41 25.64 4.06
CA ARG A 226 3.18 24.91 4.41
C ARG A 226 2.88 23.77 3.45
N ALA A 227 3.06 23.98 2.14
CA ALA A 227 2.86 22.92 1.15
C ALA A 227 3.90 21.79 1.31
N ILE A 228 5.17 22.12 1.53
CA ILE A 228 6.23 21.12 1.80
C ILE A 228 5.90 20.31 3.07
N ILE A 229 5.42 20.96 4.13
CA ILE A 229 4.99 20.28 5.37
C ILE A 229 3.83 19.33 5.10
N ILE A 230 2.79 19.80 4.41
CA ILE A 230 1.62 18.98 4.10
C ILE A 230 2.04 17.75 3.29
N THR A 231 2.84 17.94 2.24
CA THR A 231 3.35 16.83 1.42
C THR A 231 4.22 15.89 2.24
N GLY A 232 5.19 16.39 3.01
CA GLY A 232 6.05 15.55 3.84
C GLY A 232 5.28 14.75 4.90
N ILE A 233 4.24 15.33 5.52
CA ILE A 233 3.35 14.60 6.44
C ILE A 233 2.61 13.48 5.70
N LEU A 234 2.06 13.77 4.52
CA LEU A 234 1.36 12.76 3.72
C LEU A 234 2.32 11.65 3.28
N ASP A 235 3.54 11.98 2.86
CA ASP A 235 4.57 11.00 2.47
C ASP A 235 5.00 10.11 3.65
N VAL A 236 5.14 10.69 4.86
CA VAL A 236 5.38 9.92 6.10
C VAL A 236 4.22 8.98 6.38
N LEU A 237 2.98 9.45 6.29
CA LEU A 237 1.80 8.60 6.51
C LEU A 237 1.69 7.49 5.47
N MET A 238 1.96 7.80 4.19
CA MET A 238 2.03 6.80 3.11
C MET A 238 3.06 5.73 3.44
N TYR A 239 4.26 6.13 3.89
CA TYR A 239 5.31 5.18 4.26
C TYR A 239 4.92 4.34 5.47
N ILE A 240 4.41 4.94 6.56
CA ILE A 240 3.98 4.21 7.77
C ILE A 240 2.94 3.15 7.43
N VAL A 241 1.91 3.51 6.65
CA VAL A 241 0.85 2.57 6.28
C VAL A 241 1.37 1.51 5.32
N THR A 242 2.12 1.89 4.29
CA THR A 242 2.63 0.92 3.30
C THR A 242 3.61 -0.06 3.92
N MET A 243 4.64 0.44 4.60
CA MET A 243 5.64 -0.39 5.27
C MET A 243 5.02 -1.20 6.42
N GLY A 244 4.07 -0.62 7.15
CA GLY A 244 3.38 -1.27 8.25
C GLY A 244 2.50 -2.45 7.82
N LEU A 245 1.85 -2.36 6.65
CA LEU A 245 0.97 -3.41 6.12
C LEU A 245 1.73 -4.42 5.25
N LEU A 246 2.68 -3.97 4.42
CA LEU A 246 3.35 -4.81 3.42
C LEU A 246 4.71 -5.36 3.87
N GLY A 247 5.27 -4.85 4.97
CA GLY A 247 6.62 -5.23 5.40
C GLY A 247 7.72 -4.59 4.55
N GLY A 248 8.96 -4.92 4.85
CA GLY A 248 10.14 -4.31 4.24
C GLY A 248 10.43 -4.79 2.83
N LYS A 249 10.33 -6.10 2.59
CA LYS A 249 10.68 -6.65 1.28
C LYS A 249 9.70 -6.22 0.22
N GLU A 250 8.41 -6.39 0.46
CA GLU A 250 7.40 -6.03 -0.55
C GLU A 250 7.35 -4.52 -0.81
N THR A 251 7.51 -3.69 0.22
CA THR A 251 7.55 -2.23 0.03
C THR A 251 8.74 -1.84 -0.84
N ALA A 252 9.92 -2.45 -0.62
CA ALA A 252 11.16 -2.16 -1.34
C ALA A 252 11.19 -2.71 -2.78
N ASP A 253 10.64 -3.90 -3.00
CA ASP A 253 10.79 -4.61 -4.27
C ASP A 253 9.72 -4.22 -5.29
N LYS A 254 8.54 -3.77 -4.85
CA LYS A 254 7.45 -3.38 -5.75
C LYS A 254 7.37 -1.87 -5.92
N LEU A 255 7.58 -1.42 -7.17
CA LEU A 255 7.48 0.00 -7.55
C LEU A 255 6.12 0.63 -7.18
N TRP A 256 5.05 -0.18 -7.22
CA TRP A 256 3.67 0.23 -6.94
C TRP A 256 3.15 -0.24 -5.58
N SER A 257 4.03 -0.47 -4.59
CA SER A 257 3.65 -0.95 -3.25
C SER A 257 2.56 -0.09 -2.58
N ALA A 258 2.59 1.23 -2.78
CA ALA A 258 1.58 2.16 -2.30
C ALA A 258 0.17 1.97 -2.91
N ILE A 259 0.01 1.18 -3.99
CA ILE A 259 -1.31 0.86 -4.54
C ILE A 259 -1.93 -0.32 -3.80
N ASN A 260 -1.11 -1.29 -3.40
CA ASN A 260 -1.58 -2.49 -2.70
C ASN A 260 -2.27 -2.15 -1.38
N ILE A 261 -1.89 -1.04 -0.73
CA ILE A 261 -2.59 -0.59 0.49
C ILE A 261 -4.06 -0.28 0.21
N PHE A 262 -4.41 0.24 -0.98
CA PHE A 262 -5.79 0.56 -1.36
C PHE A 262 -6.68 -0.70 -1.35
N GLN A 263 -6.10 -1.84 -1.73
CA GLN A 263 -6.78 -3.13 -1.71
C GLN A 263 -6.89 -3.73 -0.30
N MET A 264 -6.00 -3.39 0.63
CA MET A 264 -5.94 -4.01 1.97
C MET A 264 -6.84 -3.34 3.03
N VAL A 265 -7.07 -2.03 2.94
CA VAL A 265 -7.89 -1.31 3.93
C VAL A 265 -9.36 -1.32 3.53
N LYS A 266 -10.24 -1.73 4.46
CA LYS A 266 -11.70 -1.76 4.25
C LYS A 266 -12.39 -0.54 4.87
N LEU A 267 -13.29 0.12 4.13
CA LEU A 267 -14.20 1.11 4.73
C LEU A 267 -15.26 0.39 5.60
N PRO A 268 -15.53 0.91 6.80
CA PRO A 268 -16.56 0.34 7.66
C PRO A 268 -17.95 0.47 7.01
N GLY A 269 -18.75 -0.59 7.12
CA GLY A 269 -20.16 -0.60 6.69
C GLY A 269 -20.44 -1.25 5.34
N GLY A 270 -19.43 -1.63 4.56
CA GLY A 270 -19.61 -2.45 3.35
C GLY A 270 -20.46 -1.81 2.24
N LEU A 271 -20.59 -0.48 2.24
CA LEU A 271 -21.42 0.27 1.29
C LEU A 271 -20.88 0.23 -0.16
N VAL A 272 -19.58 -0.03 -0.34
CA VAL A 272 -18.91 -0.06 -1.65
C VAL A 272 -18.07 -1.33 -1.75
N GLN A 273 -18.33 -2.17 -2.77
CA GLN A 273 -17.62 -3.43 -2.98
C GLN A 273 -16.20 -3.24 -3.53
N ARG A 274 -15.98 -2.26 -4.43
CA ARG A 274 -14.67 -1.87 -5.00
C ARG A 274 -14.22 -0.47 -4.56
N GLN A 275 -14.12 -0.27 -3.25
CA GLN A 275 -13.73 1.02 -2.67
C GLN A 275 -12.29 1.43 -3.00
N ASP A 276 -11.41 0.44 -3.18
CA ASP A 276 -10.02 0.56 -3.59
C ASP A 276 -9.92 1.27 -4.96
N ALA A 277 -10.70 0.80 -5.94
CA ALA A 277 -10.76 1.37 -7.27
C ALA A 277 -11.30 2.82 -7.26
N LEU A 278 -12.31 3.10 -6.43
CA LEU A 278 -12.85 4.45 -6.26
C LEU A 278 -11.81 5.42 -5.71
N ILE A 279 -11.11 5.04 -4.64
CA ILE A 279 -10.11 5.89 -3.97
C ILE A 279 -8.93 6.11 -4.91
N LEU A 280 -8.46 5.06 -5.60
CA LEU A 280 -7.40 5.17 -6.58
C LEU A 280 -7.80 6.11 -7.73
N SER A 281 -9.03 5.99 -8.26
CA SER A 281 -9.55 6.86 -9.33
C SER A 281 -9.61 8.32 -8.90
N ILE A 282 -10.03 8.60 -7.68
CA ILE A 282 -10.03 9.94 -7.10
C ILE A 282 -8.60 10.45 -6.97
N TRP A 283 -7.70 9.64 -6.42
CA TRP A 283 -6.30 10.02 -6.21
C TRP A 283 -5.56 10.34 -7.52
N LEU A 284 -5.86 9.62 -8.60
CA LEU A 284 -5.32 9.83 -9.94
C LEU A 284 -5.65 11.21 -10.53
N LEU A 285 -6.69 11.90 -10.04
CA LEU A 285 -6.96 13.30 -10.40
C LEU A 285 -5.79 14.23 -10.02
N SER A 286 -5.01 13.87 -9.00
CA SER A 286 -3.82 14.62 -8.62
C SER A 286 -2.75 14.56 -9.72
N ILE A 287 -2.49 13.37 -10.31
CA ILE A 287 -1.56 13.22 -11.45
C ILE A 287 -2.03 14.04 -12.66
N PHE A 288 -3.34 14.13 -12.91
CA PHE A 288 -3.89 15.04 -13.91
C PHE A 288 -3.50 16.50 -13.63
N THR A 289 -3.61 16.96 -12.38
CA THR A 289 -3.23 18.34 -12.02
C THR A 289 -1.74 18.63 -12.21
N LEU A 290 -0.87 17.66 -11.87
CA LEU A 290 0.57 17.72 -12.11
C LEU A 290 0.91 17.70 -13.61
N THR A 291 0.28 16.81 -14.38
CA THR A 291 0.47 16.71 -15.84
C THR A 291 0.06 18.02 -16.52
N SER A 292 -1.05 18.62 -16.09
CA SER A 292 -1.47 19.95 -16.52
C SER A 292 -0.47 21.04 -16.12
N ALA A 293 0.17 20.93 -14.94
CA ALA A 293 1.26 21.83 -14.52
C ALA A 293 2.45 21.77 -15.45
N LEU A 294 2.90 20.57 -15.75
CA LEU A 294 4.03 20.31 -16.62
C LEU A 294 3.78 20.87 -18.03
N PHE A 295 2.60 20.63 -18.62
CA PHE A 295 2.21 21.27 -19.89
C PHE A 295 2.21 22.80 -19.82
N TYR A 296 1.65 23.36 -18.74
CA TYR A 296 1.57 24.80 -18.57
C TYR A 296 2.96 25.45 -18.50
N TYR A 297 3.85 24.96 -17.63
CA TYR A 297 5.18 25.54 -17.48
C TYR A 297 6.07 25.28 -18.70
N LEU A 298 5.96 24.10 -19.32
CA LEU A 298 6.70 23.76 -20.53
C LEU A 298 6.33 24.68 -21.71
N SER A 299 5.03 24.92 -21.92
CA SER A 299 4.54 25.83 -22.96
C SER A 299 4.83 27.31 -22.63
N TYR A 300 4.79 27.69 -21.34
CA TYR A 300 5.14 29.05 -20.89
C TYR A 300 6.61 29.38 -21.18
N ILE A 301 7.54 28.51 -20.78
CA ILE A 301 8.98 28.73 -20.99
C ILE A 301 9.30 28.70 -22.49
N SER A 302 8.80 27.68 -23.20
CA SER A 302 9.05 27.54 -24.64
C SER A 302 8.46 28.71 -25.45
N GLY A 303 7.26 29.17 -25.10
CA GLY A 303 6.60 30.31 -25.75
C GLY A 303 7.35 31.62 -25.56
N HIS A 304 7.89 31.86 -24.35
CA HIS A 304 8.74 33.03 -24.05
C HIS A 304 9.98 33.06 -24.95
N ILE A 305 10.65 31.92 -25.09
CA ILE A 305 11.88 31.79 -25.87
C ILE A 305 11.62 31.93 -27.38
N LEU A 306 10.57 31.27 -27.88
CA LEU A 306 10.18 31.30 -29.30
C LEU A 306 9.47 32.60 -29.71
N LYS A 307 9.14 33.51 -28.76
CA LYS A 307 8.35 34.73 -29.00
C LYS A 307 7.01 34.44 -29.68
N LEU A 308 6.33 33.40 -29.23
CA LEU A 308 5.00 33.10 -29.74
C LEU A 308 3.99 34.10 -29.17
N SER A 309 3.13 34.63 -30.03
CA SER A 309 2.02 35.51 -29.61
C SER A 309 1.04 34.79 -28.70
N ASN A 310 0.87 33.48 -28.89
CA ASN A 310 0.07 32.62 -28.04
C ASN A 310 0.83 31.31 -27.72
N ARG A 311 1.07 31.06 -26.43
CA ARG A 311 1.72 29.82 -25.96
C ARG A 311 0.94 28.56 -26.31
N ASN A 312 -0.38 28.67 -26.49
CA ASN A 312 -1.25 27.53 -26.74
C ASN A 312 -0.95 26.82 -28.08
N TYR A 313 -0.29 27.51 -29.03
CA TYR A 313 0.17 26.88 -30.28
C TYR A 313 1.16 25.74 -30.05
N LEU A 314 1.86 25.71 -28.90
CA LEU A 314 2.79 24.63 -28.56
C LEU A 314 2.11 23.39 -27.97
N LEU A 315 0.86 23.47 -27.52
CA LEU A 315 0.23 22.37 -26.80
C LEU A 315 0.01 21.15 -27.69
N ILE A 316 -0.42 21.34 -28.95
CA ILE A 316 -0.63 20.22 -29.88
C ILE A 316 0.70 19.52 -30.21
N PRO A 317 1.78 20.22 -30.64
CA PRO A 317 3.10 19.59 -30.82
C PRO A 317 3.60 18.87 -29.57
N LEU A 318 3.39 19.45 -28.38
CA LEU A 318 3.81 18.83 -27.12
C LEU A 318 3.01 17.57 -26.81
N ILE A 319 1.70 17.52 -27.07
CA ILE A 319 0.91 16.29 -26.94
C ILE A 319 1.50 15.20 -27.83
N LEU A 320 1.76 15.49 -29.11
CA LEU A 320 2.29 14.50 -30.05
C LEU A 320 3.68 14.00 -29.64
N LEU A 321 4.57 14.90 -29.23
CA LEU A 321 5.92 14.54 -28.79
C LEU A 321 5.90 13.72 -27.49
N VAL A 322 5.13 14.14 -26.49
CA VAL A 322 5.02 13.43 -25.21
C VAL A 322 4.38 12.07 -25.43
N PHE A 323 3.30 12.01 -26.21
CA PHE A 323 2.65 10.75 -26.54
C PHE A 323 3.62 9.79 -27.24
N GLY A 324 4.31 10.27 -28.28
CA GLY A 324 5.27 9.47 -29.04
C GLY A 324 6.38 8.87 -28.18
N VAL A 325 6.89 9.60 -27.18
CA VAL A 325 7.91 9.10 -26.25
C VAL A 325 7.31 8.21 -25.15
N ALA A 326 6.13 8.55 -24.63
CA ALA A 326 5.49 7.81 -23.54
C ALA A 326 5.05 6.39 -23.95
N VAL A 327 4.67 6.21 -25.23
CA VAL A 327 4.21 4.91 -25.76
C VAL A 327 5.33 4.03 -26.29
N ILE A 328 6.61 4.46 -26.21
CA ILE A 328 7.74 3.60 -26.58
C ILE A 328 7.71 2.37 -25.65
N PRO A 329 7.76 1.14 -26.20
CA PRO A 329 7.68 -0.11 -25.45
C PRO A 329 8.99 -0.42 -24.72
N ILE A 330 9.44 0.52 -23.88
CA ILE A 330 10.52 0.30 -22.91
C ILE A 330 9.88 -0.30 -21.67
N ASP A 331 10.47 -1.38 -21.18
CA ASP A 331 10.15 -1.98 -19.89
C ASP A 331 10.04 -0.91 -18.79
N THR A 332 9.07 -1.06 -17.89
CA THR A 332 8.77 -0.03 -16.89
C THR A 332 9.96 0.20 -15.97
N ASP A 333 10.53 -0.88 -15.44
CA ASP A 333 11.56 -0.82 -14.43
C ASP A 333 12.83 -0.22 -15.04
N GLN A 334 13.13 -0.58 -16.28
CA GLN A 334 14.21 0.06 -17.05
C GLN A 334 13.97 1.55 -17.25
N PHE A 335 12.78 1.96 -17.69
CA PHE A 335 12.45 3.38 -17.88
C PHE A 335 12.59 4.16 -16.56
N TYR A 336 12.06 3.61 -15.47
CA TYR A 336 12.15 4.19 -14.14
C TYR A 336 13.60 4.32 -13.67
N TYR A 337 14.42 3.29 -13.91
CA TYR A 337 15.85 3.29 -13.60
C TYR A 337 16.61 4.41 -14.32
N TYR A 338 16.41 4.57 -15.63
CA TYR A 338 17.05 5.64 -16.40
C TYR A 338 16.56 7.03 -15.99
N PHE A 339 15.25 7.19 -15.76
CA PHE A 339 14.68 8.45 -15.30
C PHE A 339 15.23 8.84 -13.91
N LYS A 340 15.30 7.88 -12.97
CA LYS A 340 15.92 8.05 -11.65
C LYS A 340 17.37 8.51 -11.76
N LYS A 341 18.19 7.87 -12.61
CA LYS A 341 19.58 8.27 -12.87
C LYS A 341 19.67 9.68 -13.45
N TYR A 342 18.85 10.00 -14.46
CA TYR A 342 18.79 11.34 -15.01
C TYR A 342 18.49 12.37 -13.92
N MET A 343 17.46 12.14 -13.11
CA MET A 343 17.07 13.05 -12.03
C MET A 343 18.18 13.22 -10.99
N MET A 344 18.84 12.12 -10.61
CA MET A 344 19.93 12.09 -9.63
C MET A 344 21.16 12.87 -10.08
N TYR A 345 21.64 12.64 -11.31
CA TYR A 345 22.93 13.20 -11.76
C TYR A 345 22.81 14.52 -12.52
N ILE A 346 21.66 14.77 -13.16
CA ILE A 346 21.46 15.93 -14.05
C ILE A 346 20.25 16.75 -13.60
N GLY A 347 19.10 16.10 -13.46
CA GLY A 347 17.78 16.72 -13.28
C GLY A 347 17.66 17.61 -12.05
N MET A 348 18.11 17.15 -10.88
CA MET A 348 18.09 17.91 -9.64
C MET A 348 19.27 18.87 -9.50
N PRO A 349 20.53 18.48 -9.80
CA PRO A 349 21.66 19.42 -9.76
C PRO A 349 21.47 20.66 -10.65
N GLN A 350 20.96 20.50 -11.87
CA GLN A 350 20.75 21.64 -12.78
C GLN A 350 19.75 22.65 -12.23
N SER A 351 18.72 22.21 -11.49
CA SER A 351 17.69 23.06 -10.91
C SER A 351 18.21 24.00 -9.83
N LEU A 352 19.34 23.64 -9.21
CA LEU A 352 20.05 24.49 -8.25
C LEU A 352 21.14 25.32 -8.94
N ILE A 353 21.96 24.68 -9.77
CA ILE A 353 23.14 25.30 -10.38
C ILE A 353 22.73 26.44 -11.32
N ILE A 354 21.71 26.26 -12.18
CA ILE A 354 21.36 27.26 -13.19
C ILE A 354 20.82 28.55 -12.56
N PRO A 355 19.82 28.54 -11.65
CA PRO A 355 19.39 29.77 -10.98
C PRO A 355 20.50 30.45 -10.18
N PHE A 356 21.38 29.67 -9.56
CA PHE A 356 22.51 30.20 -8.80
C PHE A 356 23.52 30.91 -9.72
N LEU A 357 23.89 30.29 -10.84
CA LEU A 357 24.76 30.91 -11.85
C LEU A 357 24.14 32.19 -12.40
N VAL A 358 22.85 32.20 -12.72
CA VAL A 358 22.11 33.39 -13.20
C VAL A 358 22.13 34.52 -12.17
N ALA A 359 21.89 34.21 -10.90
CA ALA A 359 21.91 35.21 -9.83
C ALA A 359 23.33 35.75 -9.55
N PHE A 360 24.34 34.89 -9.58
CA PHE A 360 25.74 35.24 -9.31
C PHE A 360 26.35 36.07 -10.45
N THR A 361 26.19 35.61 -11.70
CA THR A 361 26.69 36.34 -12.89
C THR A 361 25.96 37.67 -13.11
N GLY A 362 24.68 37.77 -12.75
CA GLY A 362 23.96 39.05 -12.76
C GLY A 362 24.52 40.08 -11.79
N LYS A 363 25.09 39.65 -10.65
CA LYS A 363 25.82 40.53 -9.71
C LYS A 363 27.22 40.89 -10.22
N LEU A 364 27.90 39.95 -10.88
CA LEU A 364 29.25 40.14 -11.43
C LEU A 364 29.28 40.96 -12.72
N LYS A 365 28.17 41.09 -13.44
CA LYS A 365 28.07 41.89 -14.68
C LYS A 365 28.30 43.40 -14.49
N LYS A 366 28.59 43.84 -13.26
CA LYS A 366 29.18 45.16 -13.01
C LYS A 366 30.66 45.24 -13.42
N ILE A 367 31.34 44.11 -13.67
CA ILE A 367 32.76 44.04 -14.04
C ILE A 367 32.97 42.80 -14.94
N ILE A 368 33.23 43.02 -16.25
CA ILE A 368 33.79 42.09 -17.27
C ILE A 368 32.81 41.39 -18.24
N ASN A 369 33.36 41.11 -19.44
CA ASN A 369 32.79 41.10 -20.79
C ASN A 369 32.58 39.69 -21.41
N LYS A 370 31.69 39.64 -22.42
CA LYS A 370 30.88 38.51 -22.94
C LYS A 370 31.57 37.34 -23.69
N LYS A 371 32.90 37.32 -23.92
CA LYS A 371 33.48 36.44 -24.95
C LYS A 371 33.94 35.03 -24.52
N ALA A 372 34.12 34.74 -23.23
CA ALA A 372 34.65 33.44 -22.78
C ALA A 372 33.57 32.34 -22.57
N VAL A 373 32.29 32.71 -22.43
CA VAL A 373 31.19 31.77 -22.14
C VAL A 373 30.67 31.06 -23.40
N ILE A 374 30.91 31.65 -24.57
CA ILE A 374 30.36 31.23 -25.86
C ILE A 374 31.06 29.96 -26.40
N ASN A 375 32.34 29.74 -26.07
CA ASN A 375 33.14 28.68 -26.71
C ASN A 375 33.12 27.32 -25.98
N THR A 376 32.53 27.23 -24.79
CA THR A 376 32.50 25.96 -24.01
C THR A 376 31.21 25.15 -24.23
N LEU A 377 30.14 25.79 -24.72
CA LEU A 377 28.81 25.18 -24.88
C LEU A 377 28.56 24.52 -26.26
N PHE A 378 29.46 24.74 -27.23
CA PHE A 378 29.31 24.25 -28.59
C PHE A 378 29.63 22.75 -28.76
N ALA A 379 30.27 22.13 -27.76
CA ALA A 379 30.74 20.74 -27.84
C ALA A 379 29.70 19.68 -27.42
N PHE A 380 28.57 20.06 -26.83
CA PHE A 380 27.65 19.10 -26.17
C PHE A 380 26.36 18.78 -26.96
N VAL A 381 26.11 19.47 -28.08
CA VAL A 381 24.79 19.49 -28.76
C VAL A 381 24.66 18.44 -29.88
N ILE A 382 25.75 17.79 -30.29
CA ILE A 382 25.73 16.88 -31.46
C ILE A 382 25.46 15.40 -31.10
N ALA A 383 25.39 15.04 -29.82
CA ALA A 383 25.35 13.63 -29.40
C ALA A 383 23.96 13.00 -29.22
N ALA A 384 22.84 13.72 -29.44
CA ALA A 384 21.53 13.26 -28.97
C ALA A 384 20.41 13.34 -30.02
N GLY A 385 20.48 12.51 -31.06
CA GLY A 385 19.31 12.30 -31.92
C GLY A 385 19.48 11.25 -33.00
N ALA A 386 18.98 10.04 -32.77
CA ALA A 386 18.38 9.18 -33.80
C ALA A 386 17.71 7.93 -33.18
N MET A 387 16.65 7.47 -33.87
CA MET A 387 15.99 6.15 -33.82
C MET A 387 14.88 5.97 -32.76
N THR A 388 13.74 5.32 -33.01
CA THR A 388 12.99 4.86 -34.20
C THR A 388 11.58 4.52 -33.69
N LEU A 389 10.56 4.63 -34.55
CA LEU A 389 9.18 4.15 -34.31
C LEU A 389 8.97 2.82 -35.05
N THR A 390 8.29 1.86 -34.43
CA THR A 390 7.10 1.13 -34.95
C THR A 390 6.52 0.21 -33.88
N GLY A 391 5.20 -0.07 -33.97
CA GLY A 391 4.56 -1.19 -33.26
C GLY A 391 3.07 -0.95 -32.93
N CYS A 392 2.17 -1.63 -33.63
CA CYS A 392 0.71 -1.61 -33.48
C CYS A 392 0.22 -2.30 -32.19
N SER A 393 -1.06 -2.11 -31.83
CA SER A 393 -1.78 -2.97 -30.87
C SER A 393 -3.25 -3.07 -31.24
N ASP A 394 -3.79 -4.26 -30.99
CA ASP A 394 -5.19 -4.69 -31.15
C ASP A 394 -5.93 -4.55 -29.80
N MET A 395 -7.26 -4.41 -29.82
CA MET A 395 -8.09 -4.05 -28.64
C MET A 395 -9.29 -5.00 -28.49
N THR A 396 -9.67 -5.33 -27.24
CA THR A 396 -10.84 -6.21 -26.94
C THR A 396 -11.80 -5.55 -25.93
N GLU A 397 -13.09 -5.92 -25.98
CA GLU A 397 -14.22 -5.24 -25.34
C GLU A 397 -14.72 -5.90 -24.02
N ILE A 398 -15.64 -5.22 -23.31
CA ILE A 398 -15.99 -5.44 -21.88
C ILE A 398 -17.09 -6.50 -21.64
N GLU A 399 -17.86 -6.92 -22.66
CA GLU A 399 -18.99 -7.87 -22.48
C GLU A 399 -18.58 -9.33 -22.22
N ASP A 400 -17.27 -9.61 -22.27
CA ASP A 400 -16.70 -10.96 -22.24
C ASP A 400 -16.25 -11.41 -20.83
N ARG A 401 -17.00 -11.12 -19.75
CA ARG A 401 -16.55 -11.42 -18.36
C ARG A 401 -17.53 -12.24 -17.52
N ASN A 402 -16.98 -13.14 -16.70
CA ASN A 402 -17.66 -13.92 -15.67
C ASN A 402 -17.09 -13.60 -14.28
N PHE A 403 -17.90 -12.97 -13.44
CA PHE A 403 -17.51 -12.58 -12.08
C PHE A 403 -17.43 -13.82 -11.17
N ILE A 404 -16.38 -13.91 -10.35
CA ILE A 404 -16.19 -15.03 -9.40
C ILE A 404 -16.47 -14.55 -7.97
N GLN A 405 -17.24 -15.33 -7.21
CA GLN A 405 -17.58 -15.04 -5.80
C GLN A 405 -16.74 -15.83 -4.79
N ALA A 406 -16.35 -17.06 -5.10
CA ALA A 406 -15.48 -17.87 -4.25
C ALA A 406 -14.59 -18.79 -5.10
N VAL A 407 -13.38 -19.04 -4.60
CA VAL A 407 -12.39 -19.91 -5.26
C VAL A 407 -11.93 -20.99 -4.29
N GLY A 408 -11.90 -22.23 -4.76
CA GLY A 408 -11.47 -23.40 -4.00
C GLY A 408 -10.31 -24.04 -4.72
N ILE A 409 -9.27 -24.44 -4.01
CA ILE A 409 -8.05 -24.94 -4.65
C ILE A 409 -7.63 -26.23 -3.96
N ASP A 410 -7.52 -27.31 -4.73
CA ASP A 410 -7.07 -28.61 -4.29
C ASP A 410 -5.82 -29.06 -5.05
N SER A 411 -5.05 -29.96 -4.44
CA SER A 411 -3.99 -30.69 -5.11
C SER A 411 -4.54 -32.02 -5.61
N GLU A 412 -4.33 -32.34 -6.89
CA GLU A 412 -4.67 -33.64 -7.49
C GLU A 412 -3.38 -34.34 -7.95
N GLY A 413 -2.93 -35.35 -7.21
CA GLY A 413 -1.63 -35.99 -7.46
C GLY A 413 -0.42 -35.08 -7.14
N GLU A 414 0.76 -35.46 -7.65
CA GLU A 414 2.01 -34.73 -7.41
C GLU A 414 2.05 -33.38 -8.15
N ASP A 415 1.61 -33.34 -9.41
CA ASP A 415 1.85 -32.16 -10.27
C ASP A 415 0.61 -31.33 -10.60
N MET A 416 -0.61 -31.82 -10.37
CA MET A 416 -1.82 -31.10 -10.80
C MET A 416 -2.45 -30.29 -9.67
N ILE A 417 -3.07 -29.19 -10.06
CA ILE A 417 -3.88 -28.30 -9.24
C ILE A 417 -5.30 -28.33 -9.80
N LYS A 418 -6.30 -28.39 -8.92
CA LYS A 418 -7.70 -28.31 -9.30
C LYS A 418 -8.32 -27.08 -8.68
N VAL A 419 -8.93 -26.24 -9.50
CA VAL A 419 -9.54 -24.97 -9.09
C VAL A 419 -11.04 -25.02 -9.32
N TYR A 420 -11.79 -24.69 -8.26
CA TYR A 420 -13.23 -24.57 -8.24
C TYR A 420 -13.60 -23.09 -8.29
N TYR A 421 -14.40 -22.68 -9.28
CA TYR A 421 -14.92 -21.33 -9.44
C TYR A 421 -16.41 -21.29 -9.15
N ILE A 422 -16.82 -20.41 -8.23
CA ILE A 422 -18.23 -20.18 -7.93
C ILE A 422 -18.68 -18.86 -8.54
N LEU A 423 -19.67 -18.92 -9.42
CA LEU A 423 -20.22 -17.76 -10.10
C LEU A 423 -21.47 -17.23 -9.35
N PRO A 424 -21.67 -15.89 -9.31
CA PRO A 424 -22.88 -15.28 -8.78
C PRO A 424 -24.07 -15.64 -9.66
N ASP A 425 -25.23 -15.81 -9.03
CA ASP A 425 -26.48 -15.96 -9.75
C ASP A 425 -26.97 -14.60 -10.28
N LEU A 426 -26.58 -14.28 -11.52
CA LEU A 426 -27.04 -13.07 -12.22
C LEU A 426 -28.56 -13.06 -12.47
N LYS A 427 -29.23 -14.22 -12.45
CA LYS A 427 -30.69 -14.36 -12.68
C LYS A 427 -31.53 -14.23 -11.40
N ALA A 428 -30.97 -14.48 -10.21
CA ALA A 428 -31.63 -14.16 -8.94
C ALA A 428 -31.54 -12.67 -8.57
N LEU A 429 -30.54 -11.95 -9.10
CA LEU A 429 -30.37 -10.50 -8.90
C LEU A 429 -31.34 -9.67 -9.74
N THR A 430 -31.74 -10.16 -10.92
CA THR A 430 -32.89 -9.63 -11.65
C THR A 430 -34.16 -10.28 -11.08
N LYS A 431 -35.16 -9.49 -10.69
CA LYS A 431 -36.39 -9.98 -10.04
C LYS A 431 -37.30 -10.79 -10.98
N GLN A 432 -36.77 -11.71 -11.78
CA GLN A 432 -37.54 -12.65 -12.58
C GLN A 432 -37.41 -14.03 -11.97
N GLY A 433 -38.49 -14.46 -11.33
CA GLY A 433 -38.60 -15.72 -10.60
C GLY A 433 -38.17 -16.91 -11.44
N VAL A 434 -37.17 -17.62 -10.94
CA VAL A 434 -36.92 -19.02 -11.24
C VAL A 434 -37.03 -19.76 -9.91
N GLU A 435 -37.90 -20.76 -9.84
CA GLU A 435 -37.88 -21.72 -8.73
C GLU A 435 -36.59 -22.55 -8.81
N ASN A 436 -35.78 -22.52 -7.75
CA ASN A 436 -34.48 -23.20 -7.62
C ASN A 436 -33.46 -22.88 -8.73
N PRO A 437 -32.86 -21.68 -8.75
CA PRO A 437 -31.72 -21.43 -9.61
C PRO A 437 -30.54 -22.33 -9.22
N LYS A 438 -30.03 -23.10 -10.17
CA LYS A 438 -28.77 -23.86 -9.99
C LYS A 438 -27.63 -22.87 -9.87
N LYS A 439 -27.00 -22.77 -8.70
CA LYS A 439 -25.75 -22.01 -8.56
C LYS A 439 -24.66 -22.80 -9.28
N LEU A 440 -23.96 -22.12 -10.19
CA LEU A 440 -22.97 -22.75 -11.06
C LEU A 440 -21.62 -22.83 -10.32
N THR A 441 -21.19 -24.06 -10.06
CA THR A 441 -19.82 -24.37 -9.67
C THR A 441 -19.12 -24.95 -10.90
N LEU A 442 -18.04 -24.32 -11.34
CA LEU A 442 -17.16 -24.83 -12.41
C LEU A 442 -15.88 -25.36 -11.78
N SER A 443 -15.27 -26.39 -12.36
CA SER A 443 -13.99 -26.92 -11.88
C SER A 443 -13.08 -27.26 -13.04
N PHE A 444 -11.82 -26.85 -12.95
CA PHE A 444 -10.78 -27.08 -13.95
C PHE A 444 -9.54 -27.65 -13.27
N GLN A 445 -8.73 -28.40 -14.00
CA GLN A 445 -7.57 -29.08 -13.45
C GLN A 445 -6.41 -29.05 -14.45
N ASP A 446 -5.33 -28.38 -14.09
CA ASP A 446 -4.08 -28.40 -14.86
C ASP A 446 -2.86 -28.22 -13.93
N LYS A 447 -1.65 -28.11 -14.48
CA LYS A 447 -0.39 -28.01 -13.71
C LYS A 447 -0.20 -26.64 -13.08
N ASP A 448 -0.64 -25.58 -13.76
CA ASP A 448 -0.53 -24.22 -13.25
C ASP A 448 -1.81 -23.38 -13.45
N PHE A 449 -1.88 -22.26 -12.72
CA PHE A 449 -3.05 -21.38 -12.74
C PHE A 449 -3.29 -20.70 -14.10
N SER A 450 -2.24 -20.50 -14.90
CA SER A 450 -2.35 -19.89 -16.23
C SER A 450 -2.93 -20.88 -17.24
N GLU A 451 -2.49 -22.15 -17.21
CA GLU A 451 -3.06 -23.24 -18.01
C GLU A 451 -4.53 -23.47 -17.65
N ILE A 452 -4.89 -23.47 -16.36
CA ILE A 452 -6.28 -23.52 -15.90
C ILE A 452 -7.13 -22.36 -16.45
N GLU A 453 -6.56 -21.15 -16.56
CA GLU A 453 -7.25 -20.02 -17.19
C GLU A 453 -7.40 -20.19 -18.71
N GLU A 454 -6.45 -20.81 -19.38
CA GLU A 454 -6.54 -21.14 -20.81
C GLU A 454 -7.64 -22.19 -21.05
N ASP A 455 -7.67 -23.27 -20.28
CA ASP A 455 -8.73 -24.28 -20.32
C ASP A 455 -10.12 -23.67 -20.12
N TYR A 456 -10.23 -22.80 -19.11
CA TYR A 456 -11.46 -22.06 -18.87
C TYR A 456 -11.88 -21.22 -20.10
N ARG A 457 -10.93 -20.55 -20.78
CA ARG A 457 -11.19 -19.76 -22.00
C ARG A 457 -11.55 -20.62 -23.21
N PHE A 458 -11.05 -21.85 -23.28
CA PHE A 458 -11.43 -22.77 -24.36
C PHE A 458 -12.85 -23.33 -24.16
N GLU A 459 -13.25 -23.57 -22.92
CA GLU A 459 -14.59 -24.08 -22.60
C GLU A 459 -15.67 -22.98 -22.47
N ASN A 460 -15.27 -21.73 -22.20
CA ASN A 460 -16.19 -20.62 -21.96
C ASN A 460 -15.88 -19.42 -22.87
N ASN A 461 -16.93 -18.78 -23.38
CA ASN A 461 -16.82 -17.59 -24.23
C ASN A 461 -16.55 -16.28 -23.46
N LYS A 462 -16.18 -16.36 -22.18
CA LYS A 462 -15.96 -15.22 -21.29
C LYS A 462 -14.71 -15.46 -20.46
N ARG A 463 -13.98 -14.41 -20.10
CA ARG A 463 -12.83 -14.42 -19.19
C ARG A 463 -13.28 -14.39 -17.72
N LEU A 464 -12.45 -14.92 -16.82
CA LEU A 464 -12.64 -14.80 -15.37
C LEU A 464 -12.43 -13.35 -14.93
N ASP A 465 -13.27 -12.87 -14.01
CA ASP A 465 -13.13 -11.58 -13.35
C ASP A 465 -13.25 -11.78 -11.84
N PHE A 466 -12.17 -11.54 -11.10
CA PHE A 466 -12.11 -11.77 -9.65
C PHE A 466 -12.53 -10.55 -8.80
N SER A 467 -13.01 -9.48 -9.43
CA SER A 467 -13.34 -8.23 -8.72
C SER A 467 -14.49 -8.33 -7.71
N GLN A 468 -15.23 -9.44 -7.70
CA GLN A 468 -16.29 -9.75 -6.74
C GLN A 468 -15.94 -10.91 -5.79
N LEU A 469 -14.68 -11.34 -5.75
CA LEU A 469 -14.25 -12.47 -4.94
C LEU A 469 -14.43 -12.16 -3.45
N LYS A 470 -15.04 -13.10 -2.72
CA LYS A 470 -15.41 -12.94 -1.29
C LYS A 470 -14.69 -13.89 -0.36
N ALA A 471 -14.19 -15.02 -0.85
CA ALA A 471 -13.46 -16.01 -0.05
C ALA A 471 -12.59 -16.92 -0.93
N ILE A 472 -11.44 -17.32 -0.39
CA ILE A 472 -10.56 -18.36 -0.96
C ILE A 472 -10.48 -19.51 0.04
N ILE A 473 -10.60 -20.75 -0.46
CA ILE A 473 -10.48 -21.97 0.33
C ILE A 473 -9.34 -22.82 -0.24
N LEU A 474 -8.36 -23.14 0.61
CA LEU A 474 -7.22 -23.99 0.25
C LEU A 474 -7.40 -25.38 0.86
N GLY A 475 -7.33 -26.42 0.03
CA GLY A 475 -7.30 -27.81 0.47
C GLY A 475 -6.02 -28.17 1.23
N ASP A 476 -6.09 -29.23 2.04
CA ASP A 476 -4.95 -29.68 2.86
C ASP A 476 -3.71 -29.95 1.99
N GLY A 477 -3.89 -30.63 0.84
CA GLY A 477 -2.81 -30.99 -0.07
C GLY A 477 -2.03 -29.80 -0.66
N ILE A 478 -2.73 -28.74 -1.09
CA ILE A 478 -2.04 -27.51 -1.57
C ILE A 478 -1.42 -26.75 -0.40
N SER A 479 -2.09 -26.72 0.76
CA SER A 479 -1.64 -25.97 1.93
C SER A 479 -0.31 -26.48 2.51
N ARG A 480 -0.04 -27.78 2.36
CA ARG A 480 1.18 -28.45 2.84
C ARG A 480 2.33 -28.44 1.84
N SER A 481 2.09 -28.11 0.57
CA SER A 481 3.13 -28.06 -0.46
C SER A 481 3.69 -26.66 -0.59
N LYS A 482 4.98 -26.50 -0.26
CA LYS A 482 5.72 -25.23 -0.40
C LYS A 482 5.64 -24.69 -1.83
N GLU A 483 5.87 -25.55 -2.81
CA GLU A 483 5.88 -25.19 -4.22
C GLU A 483 4.51 -24.73 -4.71
N LYS A 484 3.45 -25.50 -4.42
CA LYS A 484 2.09 -25.16 -4.88
C LYS A 484 1.54 -23.92 -4.17
N MET A 485 1.85 -23.76 -2.89
CA MET A 485 1.52 -22.55 -2.14
C MET A 485 2.25 -21.32 -2.69
N ASP A 486 3.52 -21.45 -3.04
CA ASP A 486 4.29 -20.37 -3.66
C ASP A 486 3.75 -20.01 -5.04
N ALA A 487 3.39 -20.99 -5.86
CA ALA A 487 2.74 -20.77 -7.14
C ALA A 487 1.40 -20.03 -6.98
N PHE A 488 0.58 -20.42 -6.01
CA PHE A 488 -0.67 -19.73 -5.67
C PHE A 488 -0.43 -18.28 -5.25
N LEU A 489 0.48 -18.03 -4.30
CA LEU A 489 0.74 -16.67 -3.83
C LEU A 489 1.37 -15.80 -4.93
N THR A 490 2.17 -16.37 -5.82
CA THR A 490 2.71 -15.67 -7.01
C THR A 490 1.60 -15.33 -8.00
N TYR A 491 0.66 -16.25 -8.23
CA TYR A 491 -0.53 -15.99 -9.04
C TYR A 491 -1.35 -14.83 -8.45
N VAL A 492 -1.61 -14.84 -7.14
CA VAL A 492 -2.31 -13.74 -6.43
C VAL A 492 -1.58 -12.42 -6.61
N GLU A 493 -0.24 -12.41 -6.56
CA GLU A 493 0.52 -11.17 -6.71
C GLU A 493 0.48 -10.55 -8.10
N ASN A 494 0.39 -11.40 -9.12
CA ASN A 494 0.37 -10.97 -10.52
C ASN A 494 -1.06 -10.65 -11.00
N LYS A 495 -2.09 -11.06 -10.26
CA LYS A 495 -3.50 -10.87 -10.63
C LYS A 495 -4.12 -9.71 -9.86
N TYR A 496 -4.10 -8.51 -10.43
CA TYR A 496 -4.63 -7.29 -9.80
C TYR A 496 -6.12 -7.34 -9.43
N GLU A 497 -6.92 -8.18 -10.11
CA GLU A 497 -8.35 -8.37 -9.87
C GLU A 497 -8.62 -9.06 -8.53
N LEU A 498 -7.64 -9.81 -8.01
CA LEU A 498 -7.72 -10.43 -6.69
C LEU A 498 -7.44 -9.39 -5.61
N GLY A 499 -8.49 -8.99 -4.90
CA GLY A 499 -8.36 -8.11 -3.75
C GLY A 499 -7.50 -8.77 -2.66
N ARG A 500 -6.40 -8.11 -2.26
CA ARG A 500 -5.52 -8.61 -1.17
C ARG A 500 -6.26 -8.86 0.14
N ASN A 501 -7.34 -8.14 0.37
CA ASN A 501 -8.16 -8.26 1.57
C ASN A 501 -9.20 -9.41 1.53
N THR A 502 -9.08 -10.30 0.55
CA THR A 502 -9.95 -11.47 0.39
C THR A 502 -9.67 -12.47 1.50
N PRO A 503 -10.67 -12.81 2.34
CA PRO A 503 -10.54 -13.79 3.41
C PRO A 503 -10.07 -15.15 2.88
N ILE A 504 -9.20 -15.81 3.63
CA ILE A 504 -8.70 -17.14 3.31
C ILE A 504 -8.99 -18.16 4.41
N PHE A 505 -9.32 -19.39 3.98
CA PHE A 505 -9.65 -20.50 4.86
C PHE A 505 -8.94 -21.78 4.40
N LEU A 506 -8.70 -22.70 5.33
CA LEU A 506 -8.23 -24.05 5.03
C LEU A 506 -9.40 -25.02 5.03
N ALA A 507 -9.36 -26.04 4.18
CA ALA A 507 -10.22 -27.21 4.30
C ALA A 507 -9.50 -28.30 5.09
N GLU A 508 -10.21 -29.00 5.98
CA GLU A 508 -9.65 -30.15 6.72
C GLU A 508 -9.20 -31.28 5.77
N SER A 509 -9.92 -31.43 4.65
CA SER A 509 -9.63 -32.40 3.58
C SER A 509 -9.49 -31.66 2.24
N LYS A 510 -10.57 -31.62 1.45
CA LYS A 510 -10.59 -30.98 0.13
C LYS A 510 -11.39 -29.68 0.15
N ALA A 511 -10.94 -28.69 -0.61
CA ALA A 511 -11.71 -27.48 -0.86
C ALA A 511 -13.03 -27.80 -1.59
N GLY A 512 -13.03 -28.79 -2.49
CA GLY A 512 -14.21 -29.27 -3.20
C GLY A 512 -15.40 -29.63 -2.28
N ASP A 513 -15.14 -30.30 -1.15
CA ASP A 513 -16.18 -30.72 -0.18
C ASP A 513 -16.95 -29.52 0.41
N ILE A 514 -16.30 -28.36 0.49
CA ILE A 514 -16.89 -27.11 0.96
C ILE A 514 -17.60 -26.40 -0.20
N MET A 515 -17.05 -26.46 -1.42
CA MET A 515 -17.65 -25.85 -2.60
C MET A 515 -18.96 -26.50 -3.02
N ASP A 516 -19.12 -27.80 -2.77
CA ASP A 516 -20.34 -28.55 -3.05
C ASP A 516 -21.54 -28.05 -2.21
N LEU A 517 -21.29 -27.44 -1.04
CA LEU A 517 -22.31 -26.85 -0.18
C LEU A 517 -22.92 -25.55 -0.75
N ASN A 518 -22.37 -25.00 -1.85
CA ASN A 518 -22.82 -23.74 -2.41
C ASN A 518 -24.32 -23.71 -2.72
N ASN A 519 -24.87 -24.85 -3.17
CA ASN A 519 -26.30 -25.00 -3.45
C ASN A 519 -27.18 -25.05 -2.18
N GLU A 520 -26.60 -25.43 -1.04
CA GLU A 520 -27.33 -25.65 0.22
C GLU A 520 -27.34 -24.40 1.13
N ILE A 521 -26.38 -23.48 0.91
CA ILE A 521 -26.22 -22.27 1.73
C ILE A 521 -26.91 -21.06 1.08
N GLU A 522 -27.82 -20.42 1.82
CA GLU A 522 -28.51 -19.21 1.37
C GLU A 522 -27.52 -18.07 1.08
N GLY A 523 -27.62 -17.41 -0.07
CA GLY A 523 -26.67 -16.38 -0.54
C GLY A 523 -25.36 -16.91 -1.17
N GLY A 524 -25.07 -18.22 -1.05
CA GLY A 524 -23.86 -18.84 -1.60
C GLY A 524 -22.69 -18.87 -0.62
N ILE A 525 -21.76 -19.80 -0.82
CA ILE A 525 -20.66 -20.07 0.13
C ILE A 525 -19.73 -18.86 0.33
N GLY A 526 -19.49 -18.06 -0.72
CA GLY A 526 -18.65 -16.86 -0.64
C GLY A 526 -19.21 -15.79 0.30
N ASP A 527 -20.53 -15.54 0.23
CA ASP A 527 -21.20 -14.61 1.14
C ASP A 527 -21.24 -15.13 2.57
N TYR A 528 -21.51 -16.42 2.75
CA TYR A 528 -21.53 -17.06 4.07
C TYR A 528 -20.17 -16.98 4.76
N LEU A 529 -19.09 -17.30 4.07
CA LEU A 529 -17.73 -17.25 4.62
C LEU A 529 -17.29 -15.81 4.95
N ALA A 530 -17.61 -14.85 4.08
CA ALA A 530 -17.35 -13.44 4.35
C ALA A 530 -18.13 -12.93 5.58
N GLN A 531 -19.36 -13.41 5.80
CA GLN A 531 -20.13 -13.09 7.00
C GLN A 531 -19.56 -13.79 8.25
N LEU A 532 -19.17 -15.06 8.14
CA LEU A 532 -18.58 -15.82 9.24
C LEU A 532 -17.32 -15.13 9.78
N SER A 533 -16.42 -14.71 8.88
CA SER A 533 -15.22 -13.95 9.22
C SER A 533 -15.54 -12.67 10.00
N ARG A 534 -16.51 -11.88 9.52
CA ARG A 534 -16.96 -10.65 10.18
C ARG A 534 -17.59 -10.89 11.55
N ILE A 535 -18.35 -11.98 11.70
CA ILE A 535 -18.98 -12.36 12.98
C ILE A 535 -17.90 -12.80 13.98
N ASN A 536 -16.92 -13.59 13.56
CA ASN A 536 -15.83 -14.02 14.44
C ASN A 536 -15.01 -12.83 14.95
N LEU A 537 -14.71 -11.84 14.10
CA LEU A 537 -14.08 -10.60 14.51
C LEU A 537 -14.91 -9.83 15.54
N ARG A 538 -16.19 -9.62 15.27
CA ARG A 538 -17.07 -8.83 16.15
C ARG A 538 -17.39 -9.52 17.48
N SER A 539 -17.61 -10.82 17.44
CA SER A 539 -18.09 -11.62 18.59
C SER A 539 -16.94 -12.16 19.42
N ASN A 540 -15.89 -12.69 18.77
CA ASN A 540 -14.82 -13.42 19.44
C ASN A 540 -13.51 -12.64 19.52
N GLY A 541 -13.42 -11.51 18.81
CA GLY A 541 -12.22 -10.69 18.71
C GLY A 541 -11.14 -11.32 17.82
N ILE A 542 -11.45 -12.39 17.09
CA ILE A 542 -10.50 -13.10 16.23
C ILE A 542 -10.32 -12.29 14.95
N GLU A 543 -9.08 -11.89 14.65
CA GLU A 543 -8.78 -11.12 13.44
C GLU A 543 -9.11 -11.89 12.16
N GLU A 544 -9.62 -11.16 11.16
CA GLU A 544 -9.87 -11.69 9.82
C GLU A 544 -8.53 -11.85 9.11
N ILE A 545 -8.21 -13.06 8.68
CA ILE A 545 -7.01 -13.36 7.90
C ILE A 545 -7.34 -13.33 6.41
N ASP A 546 -6.52 -12.60 5.66
CA ASP A 546 -6.66 -12.45 4.22
C ASP A 546 -5.43 -12.98 3.45
N VAL A 547 -5.57 -13.06 2.13
CA VAL A 547 -4.48 -13.52 1.26
C VAL A 547 -3.28 -12.56 1.28
N GLY A 548 -3.50 -11.29 1.64
CA GLY A 548 -2.46 -10.30 1.86
C GLY A 548 -1.53 -10.69 3.01
N ASP A 549 -2.08 -11.19 4.12
CA ASP A 549 -1.30 -11.67 5.27
C ASP A 549 -0.37 -12.83 4.90
N LEU A 550 -0.82 -13.75 4.02
CA LEU A 550 0.03 -14.85 3.55
C LEU A 550 1.14 -14.37 2.62
N VAL A 551 0.85 -13.40 1.74
CA VAL A 551 1.88 -12.81 0.88
C VAL A 551 2.92 -12.08 1.73
N LEU A 552 2.49 -11.30 2.73
CA LEU A 552 3.38 -10.66 3.69
C LEU A 552 4.25 -11.71 4.41
N ALA A 553 3.64 -12.78 4.91
CA ALA A 553 4.35 -13.84 5.62
C ALA A 553 5.39 -14.55 4.75
N ARG A 554 5.06 -14.85 3.49
CA ARG A 554 5.97 -15.41 2.50
C ARG A 554 7.13 -14.46 2.19
N ASN A 555 6.83 -13.17 2.02
CA ASN A 555 7.80 -12.15 1.65
C ASN A 555 8.79 -11.88 2.78
N GLU A 556 8.32 -11.64 4.00
CA GLU A 556 9.20 -11.40 5.15
C GLU A 556 9.97 -12.67 5.56
N GLY A 557 9.31 -13.84 5.49
CA GLY A 557 9.91 -15.17 5.70
C GLY A 557 10.02 -15.59 7.17
N ASN A 558 9.70 -14.71 8.11
CA ASN A 558 9.73 -14.97 9.56
C ASN A 558 8.41 -14.63 10.27
N MET A 559 7.34 -14.49 9.50
CA MET A 559 5.99 -14.24 10.02
C MET A 559 5.14 -15.48 9.83
N ASN A 560 4.44 -15.84 10.89
CA ASN A 560 3.56 -16.98 10.96
C ASN A 560 2.10 -16.50 11.02
N VAL A 561 1.22 -17.19 10.31
CA VAL A 561 -0.19 -16.80 10.15
C VAL A 561 -1.09 -17.95 10.58
N ILE A 562 -2.09 -17.64 11.40
CA ILE A 562 -3.04 -18.61 11.96
C ILE A 562 -4.31 -18.59 11.11
N ILE A 563 -4.54 -19.61 10.30
CA ILE A 563 -5.66 -19.66 9.35
C ILE A 563 -6.78 -20.56 9.90
N PRO A 564 -8.05 -20.13 9.91
CA PRO A 564 -9.17 -20.97 10.28
C PRO A 564 -9.34 -22.17 9.35
N MET A 565 -9.53 -23.35 9.93
CA MET A 565 -9.79 -24.59 9.20
C MET A 565 -11.27 -24.95 9.24
N LEU A 566 -11.81 -25.36 8.09
CA LEU A 566 -13.22 -25.63 7.86
C LEU A 566 -13.44 -27.10 7.56
N LYS A 567 -14.58 -27.61 8.04
CA LYS A 567 -15.06 -28.97 7.78
C LYS A 567 -16.52 -28.92 7.34
N SER A 568 -16.85 -29.74 6.34
CA SER A 568 -18.22 -30.06 5.97
C SER A 568 -18.68 -31.28 6.79
N GLU A 569 -19.72 -31.11 7.59
CA GLU A 569 -20.31 -32.17 8.41
C GLU A 569 -21.83 -32.09 8.32
N GLU A 570 -22.51 -33.18 7.96
CA GLU A 570 -23.97 -33.23 7.80
C GLU A 570 -24.55 -32.07 6.96
N LYS A 571 -23.91 -31.73 5.83
CA LYS A 571 -24.34 -30.62 4.95
C LYS A 571 -24.27 -29.24 5.60
N LYS A 572 -23.49 -29.09 6.67
CA LYS A 572 -23.23 -27.83 7.35
C LYS A 572 -21.74 -27.57 7.40
N LEU A 573 -21.40 -26.29 7.32
CA LEU A 573 -20.02 -25.84 7.47
C LEU A 573 -19.72 -25.51 8.93
N ARG A 574 -18.59 -26.02 9.45
CA ARG A 574 -18.10 -25.72 10.80
C ARG A 574 -16.61 -25.41 10.77
N VAL A 575 -16.15 -24.62 11.73
CA VAL A 575 -14.71 -24.41 11.98
C VAL A 575 -14.22 -25.60 12.79
N SER A 576 -13.30 -26.41 12.22
CA SER A 576 -12.79 -27.64 12.86
C SER A 576 -11.50 -27.42 13.65
N GLY A 577 -10.82 -26.30 13.44
CA GLY A 577 -9.54 -25.99 14.08
C GLY A 577 -8.80 -24.84 13.41
N LEU A 578 -7.47 -24.84 13.52
CA LEU A 578 -6.59 -23.84 12.94
C LEU A 578 -5.41 -24.51 12.21
N GLY A 579 -4.98 -23.95 11.10
CA GLY A 579 -3.68 -24.26 10.50
C GLY A 579 -2.70 -23.12 10.76
N ILE A 580 -1.45 -23.45 11.05
CA ILE A 580 -0.37 -22.46 11.19
C ILE A 580 0.46 -22.49 9.91
N TYR A 581 0.41 -21.39 9.17
CA TYR A 581 1.26 -21.13 8.02
C TYR A 581 2.59 -20.55 8.49
N SER A 582 3.69 -21.22 8.13
CA SER A 582 5.05 -20.87 8.53
C SER A 582 6.04 -21.53 7.57
N ASP A 583 7.13 -20.82 7.22
CA ASP A 583 8.09 -21.25 6.19
C ASP A 583 7.43 -21.72 4.87
N ARG A 584 6.45 -20.93 4.43
CA ARG A 584 5.81 -21.03 3.10
C ARG A 584 4.86 -22.22 2.91
N LEU A 585 4.48 -22.91 3.99
CA LEU A 585 3.48 -23.98 4.01
C LEU A 585 2.72 -24.01 5.34
N VAL A 586 1.63 -24.78 5.41
CA VAL A 586 0.92 -25.07 6.67
C VAL A 586 1.56 -26.27 7.35
N ASN A 587 2.26 -26.04 8.47
CA ASN A 587 3.09 -27.05 9.14
C ASN A 587 2.47 -27.64 10.40
N PHE A 588 1.42 -27.02 10.93
CA PHE A 588 0.75 -27.49 12.13
C PHE A 588 -0.77 -27.31 12.04
N HIS A 589 -1.51 -28.35 12.39
CA HIS A 589 -2.98 -28.33 12.48
C HIS A 589 -3.37 -28.48 13.95
N ALA A 590 -4.02 -27.46 14.49
CA ALA A 590 -4.57 -27.45 15.83
C ALA A 590 -6.01 -27.96 15.80
N THR A 591 -6.35 -28.82 16.75
CA THR A 591 -7.73 -29.23 17.01
C THR A 591 -8.57 -28.06 17.53
N GLU A 592 -9.89 -28.17 17.49
CA GLU A 592 -10.81 -27.16 18.05
C GLU A 592 -10.47 -26.79 19.50
N LYS A 593 -10.10 -27.77 20.33
CA LYS A 593 -9.70 -27.52 21.74
C LYS A 593 -8.39 -26.74 21.84
N GLU A 594 -7.38 -27.10 21.06
CA GLU A 594 -6.09 -26.39 21.06
C GLU A 594 -6.26 -24.97 20.50
N SER A 595 -7.17 -24.80 19.55
CA SER A 595 -7.44 -23.52 18.88
C SER A 595 -7.84 -22.42 19.86
N ASP A 596 -8.67 -22.74 20.85
CA ASP A 596 -9.06 -21.78 21.89
C ASP A 596 -7.86 -21.30 22.70
N PHE A 597 -6.94 -22.19 23.06
CA PHE A 597 -5.74 -21.84 23.83
C PHE A 597 -4.67 -21.13 23.00
N ILE A 598 -4.55 -21.44 21.71
CA ILE A 598 -3.75 -20.66 20.74
C ILE A 598 -4.26 -19.22 20.70
N TYR A 599 -5.58 -19.04 20.60
CA TYR A 599 -6.18 -17.71 20.61
C TYR A 599 -5.95 -17.00 21.95
N PHE A 600 -6.14 -17.68 23.08
CA PHE A 600 -5.93 -17.09 24.42
C PHE A 600 -4.49 -16.61 24.60
N ALA A 601 -3.50 -17.43 24.21
CA ALA A 601 -2.08 -17.08 24.22
C ALA A 601 -1.75 -15.90 23.27
N SER A 602 -2.54 -15.73 22.22
CA SER A 602 -2.44 -14.63 21.27
C SER A 602 -3.21 -13.38 21.74
N GLY A 603 -3.97 -13.46 22.83
CA GLY A 603 -4.78 -12.36 23.38
C GLY A 603 -6.20 -12.26 22.82
N PHE A 604 -6.65 -13.27 22.07
CA PHE A 604 -8.01 -13.41 21.54
C PHE A 604 -8.78 -14.45 22.35
N GLY A 605 -10.11 -14.42 22.37
CA GLY A 605 -10.87 -15.40 23.18
C GLY A 605 -12.18 -14.92 23.79
N LYS A 606 -12.68 -13.78 23.34
CA LYS A 606 -13.96 -13.24 23.81
C LYS A 606 -15.10 -14.22 23.47
N ASN A 607 -16.08 -14.34 24.35
CA ASN A 607 -17.28 -15.18 24.20
C ASN A 607 -17.03 -16.69 24.05
N LYS A 608 -15.81 -17.20 24.30
CA LYS A 608 -15.51 -18.62 24.28
C LYS A 608 -16.09 -19.35 25.49
N ILE A 609 -16.44 -20.62 25.31
CA ILE A 609 -17.01 -21.47 26.35
C ILE A 609 -15.97 -22.50 26.77
N LEU A 610 -15.64 -22.52 28.05
CA LEU A 610 -14.73 -23.46 28.69
C LEU A 610 -15.51 -24.53 29.42
N TYR A 611 -15.12 -25.78 29.16
CA TYR A 611 -15.67 -26.97 29.80
C TYR A 611 -14.64 -27.52 30.78
N LEU A 612 -14.81 -27.21 32.06
CA LEU A 612 -13.86 -27.60 33.10
C LEU A 612 -14.12 -29.06 33.52
N PRO A 613 -13.10 -29.93 33.45
CA PRO A 613 -13.26 -31.32 33.85
C PRO A 613 -13.44 -31.45 35.37
N GLY A 614 -14.23 -32.44 35.77
CA GLY A 614 -14.31 -32.89 37.17
C GLY A 614 -13.13 -33.78 37.57
N GLU A 615 -13.17 -34.33 38.78
CA GLU A 615 -12.14 -35.27 39.27
C GLU A 615 -12.07 -36.56 38.43
N ASP A 616 -13.18 -37.00 37.84
CA ASP A 616 -13.22 -38.09 36.86
C ASP A 616 -13.19 -37.53 35.44
N LYS A 617 -12.07 -37.73 34.73
CA LYS A 617 -11.86 -37.26 33.35
C LYS A 617 -12.83 -37.89 32.33
N SER A 618 -13.57 -38.92 32.73
CA SER A 618 -14.54 -39.67 31.90
C SER A 618 -15.97 -39.10 31.96
N ALA A 619 -16.23 -38.12 32.84
CA ALA A 619 -17.55 -37.58 33.14
C ALA A 619 -17.85 -36.25 32.43
N LEU A 620 -19.12 -35.84 32.46
CA LEU A 620 -19.60 -34.53 32.02
C LEU A 620 -18.81 -33.39 32.71
N PRO A 621 -18.62 -32.23 32.05
CA PRO A 621 -17.89 -31.12 32.62
C PRO A 621 -18.55 -30.63 33.92
N GLU A 622 -17.74 -30.44 34.95
CA GLU A 622 -18.19 -30.00 36.27
C GLU A 622 -18.69 -28.55 36.20
N TYR A 623 -17.97 -27.69 35.47
CA TYR A 623 -18.34 -26.29 35.24
C TYR A 623 -18.31 -25.95 33.76
N VAL A 624 -19.28 -25.12 33.34
CA VAL A 624 -19.30 -24.49 32.02
C VAL A 624 -19.13 -23.00 32.23
N ILE A 625 -18.01 -22.45 31.77
CA ILE A 625 -17.64 -21.06 31.99
C ILE A 625 -17.60 -20.32 30.65
N LYS A 626 -18.31 -19.20 30.54
CA LYS A 626 -18.24 -18.33 29.36
C LYS A 626 -17.25 -17.19 29.63
N VAL A 627 -16.23 -17.08 28.80
CA VAL A 627 -15.26 -15.98 28.83
C VAL A 627 -15.91 -14.73 28.24
N ASN A 628 -16.07 -13.68 29.03
CA ASN A 628 -16.67 -12.40 28.60
C ASN A 628 -15.65 -11.46 27.96
N ARG A 629 -14.42 -11.49 28.48
CA ARG A 629 -13.28 -10.68 28.01
C ARG A 629 -11.99 -11.40 28.35
N LEU A 630 -11.00 -11.29 27.47
CA LEU A 630 -9.65 -11.77 27.70
C LEU A 630 -8.67 -10.68 27.25
N THR A 631 -7.61 -10.46 28.02
CA THR A 631 -6.52 -9.54 27.72
C THR A 631 -5.20 -10.24 27.96
N ARG A 632 -4.19 -9.92 27.14
CA ARG A 632 -2.86 -10.49 27.27
C ARG A 632 -1.80 -9.41 27.23
N THR A 633 -0.92 -9.43 28.22
CA THR A 633 0.24 -8.55 28.33
C THR A 633 1.53 -9.36 28.15
N MET A 634 2.52 -8.77 27.48
CA MET A 634 3.82 -9.38 27.23
C MET A 634 4.95 -8.40 27.50
N GLU A 635 5.95 -8.85 28.24
CA GLU A 635 7.16 -8.10 28.52
C GLU A 635 8.41 -8.92 28.22
N PHE A 636 9.26 -8.38 27.34
CA PHE A 636 10.53 -8.99 26.95
C PHE A 636 11.69 -8.40 27.73
N HIS A 637 12.38 -9.26 28.46
CA HIS A 637 13.56 -8.94 29.26
C HIS A 637 14.72 -9.84 28.84
N GLU A 638 15.93 -9.47 29.24
CA GLU A 638 17.11 -10.30 29.07
C GLU A 638 17.54 -10.83 30.44
N LYS A 639 17.73 -12.15 30.54
CA LYS A 639 18.19 -12.81 31.76
C LYS A 639 19.37 -13.71 31.42
N ASP A 640 20.53 -13.43 32.01
CA ASP A 640 21.79 -14.17 31.77
C ASP A 640 22.18 -14.25 30.27
N GLY A 641 21.92 -13.18 29.51
CA GLY A 641 22.22 -13.12 28.07
C GLY A 641 21.20 -13.85 27.18
N ARG A 642 20.07 -14.30 27.73
CA ARG A 642 19.01 -15.03 27.02
C ARG A 642 17.67 -14.31 27.05
N PRO A 643 16.83 -14.47 26.01
CA PRO A 643 15.51 -13.86 25.97
C PRO A 643 14.58 -14.47 27.03
N TYR A 644 13.93 -13.59 27.79
CA TYR A 644 12.96 -13.95 28.82
C TYR A 644 11.66 -13.20 28.57
N LEU A 645 10.54 -13.92 28.50
CA LEU A 645 9.22 -13.37 28.26
C LEU A 645 8.33 -13.59 29.49
N THR A 646 7.80 -12.51 30.05
CA THR A 646 6.67 -12.61 30.99
C THR A 646 5.37 -12.41 30.21
N MET A 647 4.50 -13.42 30.23
CA MET A 647 3.20 -13.41 29.58
C MET A 647 2.12 -13.49 30.65
N ILE A 648 1.25 -12.48 30.70
CA ILE A 648 0.14 -12.40 31.64
C ILE A 648 -1.15 -12.47 30.84
N VAL A 649 -2.02 -13.44 31.13
CA VAL A 649 -3.34 -13.62 30.51
C VAL A 649 -4.41 -13.38 31.58
N GLU A 650 -5.20 -12.33 31.39
CA GLU A 650 -6.27 -11.95 32.31
C GLU A 650 -7.64 -12.16 31.65
N GLY A 651 -8.55 -12.83 32.34
CA GLY A 651 -9.89 -13.15 31.86
C GLY A 651 -10.99 -12.65 32.79
N ASN A 652 -12.10 -12.19 32.24
CA ASN A 652 -13.37 -12.08 32.97
C ASN A 652 -14.33 -13.12 32.42
N ALA A 653 -15.01 -13.87 33.28
CA ALA A 653 -15.89 -14.95 32.87
C ALA A 653 -17.18 -15.02 33.69
N THR A 654 -18.16 -15.78 33.20
CA THR A 654 -19.43 -16.04 33.90
C THR A 654 -19.75 -17.52 33.87
N ILE A 655 -20.26 -18.04 34.98
CA ILE A 655 -20.66 -19.44 35.09
C ILE A 655 -22.01 -19.65 34.38
N GLN A 656 -22.05 -20.60 33.44
CA GLN A 656 -23.29 -21.02 32.76
C GLN A 656 -23.92 -22.27 33.39
N LYS A 657 -23.10 -23.19 33.93
CA LYS A 657 -23.53 -24.44 34.53
C LYS A 657 -22.51 -24.91 35.57
N GLY A 658 -22.97 -25.62 36.61
CA GLY A 658 -22.11 -26.25 37.63
C GLY A 658 -22.20 -25.62 39.02
N LEU A 659 -22.89 -24.49 39.17
CA LEU A 659 -23.11 -23.87 40.49
C LEU A 659 -24.55 -24.09 40.96
N GLU A 660 -24.74 -24.86 42.03
CA GLU A 660 -26.05 -24.95 42.72
C GLU A 660 -26.24 -23.70 43.59
N LYS A 661 -27.22 -22.85 43.23
CA LYS A 661 -27.61 -21.72 44.07
C LYS A 661 -28.38 -22.24 45.30
N LYS A 662 -27.73 -22.30 46.46
CA LYS A 662 -28.45 -22.36 47.76
C LYS A 662 -28.74 -20.93 48.25
N ASP A 663 -29.99 -20.63 48.57
CA ASP A 663 -30.47 -19.34 49.13
C ASP A 663 -30.08 -18.07 48.36
N GLY A 664 -30.05 -18.15 47.03
CA GLY A 664 -29.97 -16.96 46.16
C GLY A 664 -28.63 -16.22 46.14
N LYS A 665 -27.61 -16.68 46.89
CA LYS A 665 -26.23 -16.16 46.83
C LYS A 665 -25.22 -17.31 46.87
N ALA A 666 -24.33 -17.33 45.88
CA ALA A 666 -23.12 -18.16 45.93
C ALA A 666 -22.22 -17.69 47.09
N LYS A 667 -21.53 -18.61 47.78
CA LYS A 667 -20.48 -18.22 48.73
C LYS A 667 -19.27 -17.70 47.95
N ASN A 668 -18.63 -16.63 48.43
CA ASN A 668 -17.40 -16.12 47.81
C ASN A 668 -16.30 -17.20 47.72
N GLU A 669 -16.17 -18.05 48.75
CA GLU A 669 -15.21 -19.17 48.76
C GLU A 669 -15.43 -20.20 47.64
N ASP A 670 -16.67 -20.39 47.19
CA ASP A 670 -16.98 -21.32 46.09
C ASP A 670 -16.65 -20.68 44.74
N ILE A 671 -16.77 -19.35 44.61
CA ILE A 671 -16.38 -18.61 43.40
C ILE A 671 -14.85 -18.59 43.27
N GLU A 672 -14.12 -18.26 44.35
CA GLU A 672 -12.65 -18.24 44.35
C GLU A 672 -12.07 -19.61 43.95
N LYS A 673 -12.66 -20.72 44.43
CA LYS A 673 -12.23 -22.06 44.00
C LYS A 673 -12.43 -22.31 42.51
N ILE A 674 -13.52 -21.80 41.93
CA ILE A 674 -13.80 -21.96 40.49
C ILE A 674 -12.89 -21.04 39.68
N GLU A 675 -12.57 -19.84 40.17
CA GLU A 675 -11.59 -18.92 39.60
C GLU A 675 -10.20 -19.57 39.55
N ASP A 676 -9.73 -20.13 40.68
CA ASP A 676 -8.45 -20.83 40.77
C ASP A 676 -8.40 -22.03 39.81
N LYS A 677 -9.47 -22.84 39.79
CA LYS A 677 -9.58 -24.00 38.89
C LYS A 677 -9.61 -23.57 37.43
N CYS A 678 -10.31 -22.49 37.10
CA CYS A 678 -10.37 -21.93 35.75
C CYS A 678 -8.99 -21.41 35.32
N SER A 679 -8.33 -20.62 36.16
CA SER A 679 -7.00 -20.06 35.93
C SER A 679 -5.98 -21.17 35.74
N ALA A 680 -5.98 -22.20 36.60
CA ALA A 680 -5.11 -23.36 36.48
C ALA A 680 -5.35 -24.15 35.19
N TYR A 681 -6.61 -24.42 34.85
CA TYR A 681 -6.97 -25.13 33.62
C TYR A 681 -6.51 -24.38 32.36
N VAL A 682 -6.75 -23.06 32.30
CA VAL A 682 -6.31 -22.23 31.17
C VAL A 682 -4.79 -22.15 31.11
N LYS A 683 -4.12 -21.97 32.25
CA LYS A 683 -2.65 -21.95 32.34
C LYS A 683 -2.01 -23.23 31.86
N GLU A 684 -2.50 -24.39 32.30
CA GLU A 684 -1.99 -25.70 31.91
C GLU A 684 -2.12 -25.90 30.40
N ASN A 685 -3.29 -25.61 29.83
CA ASN A 685 -3.52 -25.82 28.40
C ASN A 685 -2.74 -24.83 27.53
N ILE A 686 -2.65 -23.55 27.92
CA ILE A 686 -1.79 -22.58 27.21
C ILE A 686 -0.32 -23.02 27.27
N ALA A 687 0.18 -23.41 28.45
CA ALA A 687 1.56 -23.86 28.60
C ALA A 687 1.84 -25.10 27.74
N LYS A 688 0.90 -26.06 27.70
CA LYS A 688 1.00 -27.24 26.84
C LYS A 688 1.05 -26.87 25.37
N THR A 689 0.14 -26.01 24.90
CA THR A 689 0.11 -25.52 23.51
C THR A 689 1.41 -24.80 23.14
N ILE A 690 1.93 -23.92 24.00
CA ILE A 690 3.22 -23.25 23.80
C ILE A 690 4.35 -24.27 23.71
N ASN A 691 4.39 -25.26 24.61
CA ASN A 691 5.46 -26.26 24.60
C ASN A 691 5.46 -27.09 23.32
N THR A 692 4.29 -27.60 22.93
CA THR A 692 4.15 -28.44 21.73
C THR A 692 4.43 -27.65 20.45
N ILE A 693 3.92 -26.43 20.32
CA ILE A 693 4.03 -25.69 19.06
C ILE A 693 5.34 -24.89 18.99
N CYS A 694 5.66 -24.09 20.01
CA CYS A 694 6.85 -23.23 19.97
C CYS A 694 8.14 -24.00 20.22
N PHE A 695 8.21 -24.86 21.25
CA PHE A 695 9.47 -25.47 21.66
C PHE A 695 9.74 -26.82 20.98
N GLU A 696 8.75 -27.72 20.92
CA GLU A 696 8.94 -29.04 20.30
C GLU A 696 8.95 -28.97 18.77
N LYS A 697 8.04 -28.19 18.16
CA LYS A 697 7.95 -28.01 16.71
C LYS A 697 8.77 -26.83 16.17
N GLY A 698 9.24 -25.94 17.03
CA GLY A 698 10.04 -24.77 16.63
C GLY A 698 9.22 -23.68 15.94
N LEU A 699 7.91 -23.58 16.20
CA LEU A 699 7.00 -22.68 15.49
C LEU A 699 6.56 -21.49 16.33
N ASP A 700 7.03 -20.30 15.96
CA ASP A 700 6.68 -19.04 16.65
C ASP A 700 5.27 -18.54 16.23
N TYR A 701 4.22 -19.28 16.57
CA TYR A 701 2.87 -18.96 16.10
C TYR A 701 2.34 -17.60 16.61
N MET A 702 2.96 -17.04 17.65
CA MET A 702 2.65 -15.72 18.21
C MET A 702 3.52 -14.59 17.64
N ASN A 703 4.47 -14.91 16.74
CA ASN A 703 5.43 -13.95 16.18
C ASN A 703 6.26 -13.20 17.26
N LEU A 704 6.61 -13.87 18.36
CA LEU A 704 7.34 -13.33 19.51
C LEU A 704 8.65 -12.65 19.10
N TYR A 705 9.44 -13.26 18.21
CA TYR A 705 10.69 -12.65 17.76
C TYR A 705 10.43 -11.30 17.08
N ARG A 706 9.43 -11.21 16.20
CA ARG A 706 9.04 -9.96 15.53
C ARG A 706 8.63 -8.90 16.54
N MET A 707 7.93 -9.28 17.61
CA MET A 707 7.53 -8.36 18.68
C MET A 707 8.71 -7.71 19.41
N THR A 708 9.87 -8.37 19.47
CA THR A 708 11.08 -7.76 20.07
C THR A 708 11.51 -6.50 19.35
N GLY A 709 11.18 -6.31 18.06
CA GLY A 709 11.56 -5.12 17.29
C GLY A 709 11.08 -3.81 17.91
N TYR A 710 9.85 -3.78 18.46
CA TYR A 710 9.30 -2.61 19.15
C TYR A 710 9.31 -2.72 20.68
N ARG A 711 9.55 -3.92 21.24
CA ARG A 711 9.57 -4.14 22.70
C ARG A 711 10.97 -4.12 23.30
N ASN A 712 11.97 -4.63 22.59
CA ASN A 712 13.34 -4.75 23.07
C ASN A 712 14.34 -4.81 21.88
N ARG A 713 14.83 -3.64 21.46
CA ARG A 713 15.78 -3.49 20.34
C ARG A 713 17.06 -4.32 20.52
N GLY A 714 17.54 -4.46 21.75
CA GLY A 714 18.76 -5.22 22.05
C GLY A 714 18.61 -6.69 21.69
N LEU A 715 17.52 -7.32 22.15
CA LEU A 715 17.19 -8.70 21.82
C LEU A 715 16.97 -8.89 20.31
N TRP A 716 16.26 -7.96 19.66
CA TRP A 716 16.05 -8.04 18.22
C TRP A 716 17.38 -8.05 17.45
N LEU A 717 18.31 -7.15 17.79
CA LEU A 717 19.63 -7.09 17.16
C LEU A 717 20.47 -8.34 17.44
N ALA A 718 20.42 -8.86 18.67
CA ALA A 718 21.17 -10.06 19.05
C ALA A 718 20.73 -11.30 18.26
N TYR A 719 19.46 -11.37 17.84
CA TYR A 719 18.88 -12.53 17.14
C TYR A 719 18.59 -12.29 15.65
N LYS A 720 18.90 -11.12 15.09
CA LYS A 720 18.66 -10.76 13.68
C LYS A 720 19.09 -11.82 12.68
N GLU A 721 20.32 -12.32 12.83
CA GLU A 721 20.96 -13.30 11.94
C GLU A 721 20.78 -14.75 12.41
N LYS A 722 20.17 -14.97 13.58
CA LYS A 722 19.99 -16.29 14.22
C LYS A 722 18.57 -16.48 14.76
N GLN A 723 17.57 -16.12 13.96
CA GLN A 723 16.16 -16.10 14.36
C GLN A 723 15.66 -17.49 14.79
N ALA A 724 16.15 -18.55 14.17
CA ALA A 724 15.83 -19.94 14.52
C ALA A 724 16.31 -20.33 15.94
N ASP A 725 17.30 -19.63 16.50
CA ASP A 725 17.80 -19.88 17.85
C ASP A 725 17.03 -19.08 18.91
N PHE A 726 16.27 -18.05 18.51
CA PHE A 726 15.49 -17.23 19.44
C PHE A 726 14.55 -18.07 20.29
N LEU A 727 13.75 -18.94 19.65
CA LEU A 727 12.82 -19.82 20.39
C LEU A 727 13.55 -20.84 21.27
N LYS A 728 14.73 -21.31 20.86
CA LYS A 728 15.50 -22.29 21.64
C LYS A 728 16.05 -21.69 22.92
N ASP A 729 16.41 -20.40 22.87
CA ASP A 729 16.96 -19.67 24.01
C ASP A 729 15.87 -19.01 24.86
N LEU A 730 14.63 -18.91 24.35
CA LEU A 730 13.52 -18.23 24.99
C LEU A 730 12.99 -18.99 26.21
N THR A 731 12.92 -18.28 27.33
CA THR A 731 12.19 -18.74 28.52
C THR A 731 10.89 -17.95 28.67
N ILE A 732 9.77 -18.63 28.90
CA ILE A 732 8.45 -17.99 29.08
C ILE A 732 7.97 -18.23 30.52
N ASN A 733 7.68 -17.14 31.24
CA ASN A 733 6.90 -17.16 32.47
C ASN A 733 5.44 -16.85 32.13
N LEU A 734 4.54 -17.80 32.40
CA LEU A 734 3.11 -17.67 32.13
C LEU A 734 2.33 -17.47 33.43
N GLU A 735 1.64 -16.36 33.50
CA GLU A 735 0.70 -16.00 34.55
C GLU A 735 -0.71 -15.93 33.94
N VAL A 736 -1.68 -16.55 34.60
CA VAL A 736 -3.07 -16.57 34.15
C VAL A 736 -3.95 -16.28 35.35
N ASP A 737 -4.85 -15.32 35.19
CA ASP A 737 -5.79 -14.90 36.21
C ASP A 737 -7.19 -14.73 35.60
N PHE A 738 -8.18 -15.43 36.14
CA PHE A 738 -9.57 -15.37 35.70
C PHE A 738 -10.47 -14.94 36.84
N HIS A 739 -11.19 -13.84 36.61
CA HIS A 739 -12.21 -13.34 37.52
C HIS A 739 -13.62 -13.74 37.06
N ILE A 740 -14.44 -14.31 37.95
CA ILE A 740 -15.79 -14.78 37.68
C ILE A 740 -16.81 -13.77 38.22
N GLN A 741 -17.69 -13.31 37.33
CA GLN A 741 -18.76 -12.35 37.61
C GLN A 741 -20.13 -13.00 37.81
#